data_AF-A0A1H4F3D7-F1
#
_entry.id   AF-A0A1H4F3D7-F1
#
_cell.length_a   1.000
_cell.length_b   1.000
_cell.length_c   1.000
_cell.angle_alpha   90.00
_cell.angle_beta   90.00
_cell.angle_gamma   90.00
#
_symmetry.space_group_name_H-M   'P 1'
#
loop_
_entity.id
_entity.type
_entity.pdbx_description
1 polymer ?
#
loop_
_entity_poly.entity_id
_entity_poly.type
_entity_poly.pdbx_seq_one_letter_code
_entity_poly.pdbx_strand_id
1 'polypeptide(L)'
;MGARLLLAIVVFMAGLAGCSSMGVAKLDCSNQTKDVWVAAECRFIATDYAGALQDYQRIAATPATKVQVANKLQPHVETLITKGKLLVARDYLDTGLALARAVNDQRLTASYLMLLGELAYRLGDYDKAKSYMEQAQPLLKQTDQPLFAIRNRNNLGNTLSNLGQFDKAEQALDQALADAIAQNDHAHIAQTLNNQGGLFYNLRRYAKAMIVLEQAEAHAIKAQHTRLQLYAAATKGAVLRQQGDFVKALQEYERALTISKRFPAELQHEIGTSKRVIAELLIYSPENDHTKNLALAEQYLQEALVLHRENPIEMGLALNHLGEISLERHDVPTAIRYFEQGLQNYQALDYPDGVGRSHLNIGRAHNAGGQYPKALQALDKANEIYTRLRDREWLRVGLYERALAYERLGKIDLAERDYKASVDNLESIRGDVHGDQVAQELFTEVNSNVYERLVSLLMEKGDIAGALEYIERSRLRALDEYMLSSRGGDSDSNSAESDTNTKDALTREKIKELREQAAKSLLEGGKGVKTLMDTAAKEFQDRQKDITQKVTLEFATTSVNKASNLPPDTAVITYFPAIKATYAFVSRGGRKPVAYTLANLDQAKLHDYVLSARSYLQHKENTSGKEILASLYTIFISPIEEMIQDNQTLIIYPHDYLTYIPFEALISPDQKYLVESKRVTYAHSINDLYDAFDKNRSGINLQSVAVFANPQPLPAGLKELANAEKEADKIKENLPQSLVKVLKGEQATEQAFKEEWGKHEIIHVAAHGKASPEESVLYLAKGNSQNEDGKLTQDDMPDLGDDSIESSGKVQLVVLSACETAVDSNVTNAPMGESVAKLGLAGMVHQFASTGVPSKIGSLWEVNDASTSVLMGDMYKFIGKQGKMKVPYDAFRDAQLEMIKGGGIPSHPFYWAGFVYFGVPQ
;
A
#
# COMPACT_ATOMS: atom_id res chain seq x y z
N MET A 1 -43.50 54.50 -6.74
CA MET A 1 -42.84 53.91 -5.56
C MET A 1 -43.10 52.41 -5.41
N GLY A 2 -44.31 51.89 -5.68
CA GLY A 2 -44.63 50.45 -5.52
C GLY A 2 -43.80 49.45 -6.35
N ALA A 3 -43.49 49.74 -7.62
CA ALA A 3 -42.71 48.81 -8.48
C ALA A 3 -41.21 48.71 -8.12
N ARG A 4 -40.62 49.79 -7.57
CA ARG A 4 -39.23 49.78 -7.07
C ARG A 4 -39.11 48.97 -5.79
N LEU A 5 -40.13 49.03 -4.92
CA LEU A 5 -40.18 48.23 -3.71
C LEU A 5 -40.43 46.76 -4.04
N LEU A 6 -41.29 46.44 -5.02
CA LEU A 6 -41.50 45.06 -5.46
C LEU A 6 -40.26 44.44 -6.10
N LEU A 7 -39.56 45.13 -7.01
CA LEU A 7 -38.34 44.59 -7.62
C LEU A 7 -37.19 44.49 -6.61
N ALA A 8 -37.06 45.46 -5.69
CA ALA A 8 -36.12 45.36 -4.58
C ALA A 8 -36.46 44.21 -3.64
N ILE A 9 -37.75 43.96 -3.35
CA ILE A 9 -38.20 42.82 -2.53
C ILE A 9 -37.98 41.50 -3.29
N VAL A 10 -38.20 41.42 -4.60
CA VAL A 10 -37.93 40.21 -5.39
C VAL A 10 -36.44 39.93 -5.48
N VAL A 11 -35.59 40.95 -5.65
CA VAL A 11 -34.12 40.81 -5.64
C VAL A 11 -33.59 40.49 -4.23
N PHE A 12 -34.20 41.06 -3.19
CA PHE A 12 -33.84 40.80 -1.79
C PHE A 12 -34.34 39.42 -1.31
N MET A 13 -35.52 38.98 -1.77
CA MET A 13 -36.07 37.64 -1.48
C MET A 13 -35.36 36.56 -2.31
N ALA A 14 -34.97 36.82 -3.56
CA ALA A 14 -34.12 35.91 -4.34
C ALA A 14 -32.67 35.84 -3.83
N GLY A 15 -32.19 36.89 -3.14
CA GLY A 15 -30.90 36.89 -2.46
C GLY A 15 -30.88 36.20 -1.09
N LEU A 16 -32.04 36.05 -0.43
CA LEU A 16 -32.16 35.41 0.88
C LEU A 16 -32.77 33.99 0.84
N ALA A 17 -33.54 33.67 -0.19
CA ALA A 17 -34.07 32.33 -0.42
C ALA A 17 -33.41 31.74 -1.67
N GLY A 18 -32.62 30.69 -1.50
CA GLY A 18 -32.09 29.86 -2.58
C GLY A 18 -33.19 29.11 -3.35
N CYS A 19 -34.07 29.83 -4.03
CA CYS A 19 -35.13 29.26 -4.87
C CYS A 19 -34.56 28.89 -6.23
N SER A 20 -34.08 27.65 -6.37
CA SER A 20 -33.63 27.03 -7.62
C SER A 20 -34.73 26.25 -8.35
N SER A 21 -36.01 26.37 -7.97
CA SER A 21 -37.10 25.52 -8.49
C SER A 21 -38.17 26.20 -9.35
N MET A 22 -38.04 27.49 -9.69
CA MET A 22 -38.85 28.06 -10.76
C MET A 22 -38.03 28.11 -12.05
N GLY A 23 -38.47 27.38 -13.07
CA GLY A 23 -37.92 27.47 -14.42
C GLY A 23 -37.83 28.93 -14.83
N VAL A 24 -36.60 29.45 -14.86
CA VAL A 24 -36.35 30.86 -15.14
C VAL A 24 -36.62 31.08 -16.62
N ALA A 25 -37.83 31.53 -16.95
CA ALA A 25 -38.04 32.34 -18.14
C ALA A 25 -36.98 33.43 -18.11
N LYS A 26 -36.16 33.54 -19.17
CA LYS A 26 -35.10 34.54 -19.35
C LYS A 26 -35.51 35.86 -18.69
N LEU A 27 -34.94 36.17 -17.52
CA LEU A 27 -35.13 37.47 -16.89
C LEU A 27 -34.55 38.50 -17.88
N ASP A 28 -35.43 39.30 -18.49
CA ASP A 28 -35.01 40.39 -19.39
C ASP A 28 -34.40 41.53 -18.55
N CYS A 29 -33.16 41.32 -18.13
CA CYS A 29 -32.36 42.30 -17.39
C CYS A 29 -31.94 43.49 -18.27
N SER A 30 -32.23 43.49 -19.58
CA SER A 30 -31.78 44.53 -20.51
C SER A 30 -32.66 45.77 -20.55
N ASN A 31 -33.91 45.69 -20.06
CA ASN A 31 -34.92 46.74 -20.29
C ASN A 31 -35.70 47.25 -19.06
N GLN A 32 -35.43 46.78 -17.83
CA GLN A 32 -36.31 47.07 -16.69
C GLN A 32 -35.77 48.06 -15.63
N THR A 33 -34.50 48.48 -15.68
CA THR A 33 -33.96 49.44 -14.68
C THR A 33 -33.03 50.49 -15.30
N LYS A 34 -33.16 51.77 -14.89
CA LYS A 34 -32.19 52.84 -15.21
C LYS A 34 -30.95 52.81 -14.30
N ASP A 35 -30.91 51.88 -13.35
CA ASP A 35 -29.84 51.76 -12.35
C ASP A 35 -28.88 50.64 -12.76
N VAL A 36 -27.66 51.03 -13.13
CA VAL A 36 -26.62 50.12 -13.62
C VAL A 36 -26.22 49.09 -12.55
N TRP A 37 -26.33 49.42 -11.26
CA TRP A 37 -26.07 48.44 -10.19
C TRP A 37 -27.08 47.31 -10.19
N VAL A 38 -28.37 47.62 -10.33
CA VAL A 38 -29.43 46.62 -10.36
C VAL A 38 -29.34 45.77 -11.62
N ALA A 39 -28.95 46.37 -12.74
CA ALA A 39 -28.69 45.64 -13.99
C ALA A 39 -27.52 44.65 -13.82
N ALA A 40 -26.41 45.05 -13.21
CA ALA A 40 -25.26 44.19 -12.97
C ALA A 40 -25.61 42.98 -12.08
N GLU A 41 -26.33 43.19 -10.97
CA GLU A 41 -26.78 42.09 -10.10
C GLU A 41 -27.76 41.16 -10.82
N CYS A 42 -28.72 41.71 -11.57
CA CYS A 42 -29.70 40.93 -12.34
C CYS A 42 -28.99 40.02 -13.35
N ARG A 43 -28.01 40.56 -14.08
CA ARG A 43 -27.20 39.79 -15.04
C ARG A 43 -26.40 38.69 -14.35
N PHE A 44 -25.78 38.98 -13.20
CA PHE A 44 -25.03 37.97 -12.44
C PHE A 44 -25.93 36.81 -12.01
N ILE A 45 -27.11 37.11 -11.46
CA ILE A 45 -28.12 36.11 -11.05
C ILE A 45 -28.63 35.32 -12.27
N ALA A 46 -28.82 36.01 -13.41
CA ALA A 46 -29.20 35.41 -14.68
C ALA A 46 -28.05 34.66 -15.39
N THR A 47 -26.88 34.51 -14.74
CA THR A 47 -25.67 33.83 -15.24
C THR A 47 -25.00 34.50 -16.44
N ASP A 48 -25.38 35.73 -16.77
CA ASP A 48 -24.67 36.62 -17.71
C ASP A 48 -23.47 37.28 -17.00
N TYR A 49 -22.47 36.47 -16.65
CA TYR A 49 -21.32 36.94 -15.88
C TYR A 49 -20.47 37.95 -16.66
N ALA A 50 -20.34 37.78 -17.97
CA ALA A 50 -19.59 38.72 -18.80
C ALA A 50 -20.27 40.10 -18.84
N GLY A 51 -21.60 40.15 -19.08
CA GLY A 51 -22.36 41.39 -19.06
C GLY A 51 -22.39 42.04 -17.67
N ALA A 52 -22.52 41.24 -16.61
CA ALA A 52 -22.45 41.74 -15.24
C ALA A 52 -21.08 42.37 -14.92
N LEU A 53 -19.98 41.73 -15.29
CA LEU A 53 -18.63 42.27 -15.09
C LEU A 53 -18.41 43.58 -15.86
N GLN A 54 -18.90 43.67 -17.10
CA GLN A 54 -18.86 44.92 -17.87
C GLN A 54 -19.64 46.06 -17.19
N ASP A 55 -20.82 45.76 -16.65
CA ASP A 55 -21.62 46.76 -15.93
C ASP A 55 -20.91 47.19 -14.62
N TYR A 56 -20.28 46.28 -13.88
CA TYR A 56 -19.43 46.63 -12.72
C TYR A 56 -18.24 47.50 -13.10
N GLN A 57 -17.55 47.21 -14.20
CA GLN A 57 -16.44 48.02 -14.69
C GLN A 57 -16.91 49.44 -15.07
N ARG A 58 -18.09 49.58 -15.66
CA ARG A 58 -18.70 50.90 -15.96
C ARG A 58 -19.04 51.70 -14.72
N ILE A 59 -19.50 51.03 -13.66
CA ILE A 59 -19.81 51.66 -12.37
C ILE A 59 -18.53 52.19 -11.70
N ALA A 60 -17.40 51.52 -11.89
CA ALA A 60 -16.12 51.80 -11.23
C ALA A 60 -15.37 53.07 -11.75
N ALA A 61 -16.09 54.18 -11.93
CA ALA A 61 -15.57 55.41 -12.53
C ALA A 61 -14.77 56.31 -11.57
N THR A 62 -15.18 56.39 -10.30
CA THR A 62 -14.55 57.22 -9.25
C THR A 62 -13.85 56.37 -8.18
N PRO A 63 -12.90 56.91 -7.39
CA PRO A 63 -12.27 56.16 -6.31
C PRO A 63 -13.28 55.51 -5.34
N ALA A 64 -14.33 56.24 -4.95
CA ALA A 64 -15.37 55.72 -4.05
C ALA A 64 -16.14 54.53 -4.69
N THR A 65 -16.55 54.67 -5.95
CA THR A 65 -17.26 53.59 -6.66
C THR A 65 -16.36 52.40 -6.98
N LYS A 66 -15.04 52.61 -7.17
CA LYS A 66 -14.07 51.51 -7.34
C LYS A 66 -14.00 50.64 -6.07
N VAL A 67 -13.96 51.26 -4.89
CA VAL A 67 -14.00 50.55 -3.61
C VAL A 67 -15.33 49.79 -3.44
N GLN A 68 -16.46 50.41 -3.79
CA GLN A 68 -17.77 49.76 -3.72
C GLN A 68 -17.85 48.53 -4.63
N VAL A 69 -17.43 48.66 -5.89
CA VAL A 69 -17.41 47.55 -6.86
C VAL A 69 -16.48 46.45 -6.37
N ALA A 70 -15.25 46.78 -5.94
CA ALA A 70 -14.31 45.81 -5.40
C ALA A 70 -14.89 45.02 -4.21
N ASN A 71 -15.51 45.68 -3.22
CA ASN A 71 -16.17 44.95 -2.13
C ASN A 71 -17.30 44.03 -2.64
N LYS A 72 -18.02 44.44 -3.69
CA LYS A 72 -19.13 43.66 -4.23
C LYS A 72 -18.71 42.45 -5.04
N LEU A 73 -17.57 42.51 -5.75
CA LEU A 73 -17.09 41.37 -6.55
C LEU A 73 -16.61 40.19 -5.69
N GLN A 74 -16.19 40.41 -4.44
CA GLN A 74 -15.69 39.34 -3.54
C GLN A 74 -16.70 38.19 -3.32
N PRO A 75 -17.94 38.42 -2.83
CA PRO A 75 -18.92 37.34 -2.65
C PRO A 75 -19.34 36.67 -3.98
N HIS A 76 -19.28 37.41 -5.09
CA HIS A 76 -19.52 36.86 -6.43
C HIS A 76 -18.41 35.87 -6.83
N VAL A 77 -17.15 36.20 -6.54
CA VAL A 77 -16.01 35.29 -6.75
C VAL A 77 -16.18 34.01 -5.92
N GLU A 78 -16.51 34.12 -4.63
CA GLU A 78 -16.70 32.95 -3.78
C GLU A 78 -17.83 32.02 -4.30
N THR A 79 -18.91 32.63 -4.80
CA THR A 79 -20.01 31.90 -5.46
C THR A 79 -19.54 31.20 -6.73
N LEU A 80 -18.79 31.90 -7.59
CA LEU A 80 -18.26 31.36 -8.84
C LEU A 80 -17.27 30.21 -8.58
N ILE A 81 -16.40 30.35 -7.58
CA ILE A 81 -15.47 29.29 -7.16
C ILE A 81 -16.23 28.06 -6.66
N THR A 82 -17.23 28.26 -5.80
CA THR A 82 -18.07 27.16 -5.26
C THR A 82 -18.82 26.43 -6.38
N LYS A 83 -19.27 27.15 -7.41
CA LYS A 83 -19.91 26.59 -8.60
C LYS A 83 -18.94 25.97 -9.62
N GLY A 84 -17.63 26.03 -9.37
CA GLY A 84 -16.61 25.54 -10.32
C GLY A 84 -16.43 26.42 -11.57
N LYS A 85 -16.96 27.65 -11.60
CA LYS A 85 -16.77 28.62 -12.70
C LYS A 85 -15.41 29.32 -12.59
N LEU A 86 -14.33 28.54 -12.59
CA LEU A 86 -12.99 29.00 -12.24
C LEU A 86 -12.43 30.06 -13.19
N LEU A 87 -12.68 29.96 -14.51
CA LEU A 87 -12.26 30.98 -15.47
C LEU A 87 -12.99 32.31 -15.28
N VAL A 88 -14.31 32.27 -15.07
CA VAL A 88 -15.10 33.47 -14.80
C VAL A 88 -14.69 34.09 -13.45
N ALA A 89 -14.43 33.26 -12.44
CA ALA A 89 -13.92 33.72 -11.15
C ALA A 89 -12.58 34.46 -11.32
N ARG A 90 -11.70 33.99 -12.23
CA ARG A 90 -10.44 34.66 -12.55
C ARG A 90 -10.67 36.08 -13.07
N ASP A 91 -11.57 36.26 -14.03
CA ASP A 91 -11.84 37.59 -14.61
C ASP A 91 -12.35 38.60 -13.56
N TYR A 92 -13.21 38.12 -12.66
CA TYR A 92 -13.72 38.91 -11.53
C TYR A 92 -12.62 39.23 -10.51
N LEU A 93 -11.75 38.26 -10.22
CA LEU A 93 -10.60 38.39 -9.33
C LEU A 93 -9.58 39.40 -9.85
N ASP A 94 -9.21 39.31 -11.13
CA ASP A 94 -8.24 40.20 -11.78
C ASP A 94 -8.79 41.63 -11.86
N THR A 95 -10.06 41.79 -12.23
CA THR A 95 -10.74 43.09 -12.22
C THR A 95 -10.74 43.68 -10.80
N GLY A 96 -11.15 42.89 -9.81
CA GLY A 96 -11.19 43.31 -8.41
C GLY A 96 -9.84 43.74 -7.86
N LEU A 97 -8.78 42.97 -8.14
CA LEU A 97 -7.41 43.30 -7.74
C LEU A 97 -6.93 44.59 -8.40
N ALA A 98 -7.22 44.79 -9.69
CA ALA A 98 -6.88 46.02 -10.41
C ALA A 98 -7.58 47.24 -9.79
N LEU A 99 -8.87 47.11 -9.44
CA LEU A 99 -9.62 48.17 -8.77
C LEU A 99 -9.05 48.50 -7.38
N ALA A 100 -8.74 47.47 -6.58
CA ALA A 100 -8.16 47.62 -5.25
C ALA A 100 -6.80 48.34 -5.28
N ARG A 101 -5.92 47.95 -6.23
CA ARG A 101 -4.63 48.61 -6.45
C ARG A 101 -4.79 50.06 -6.91
N ALA A 102 -5.75 50.34 -7.80
CA ALA A 102 -5.98 51.69 -8.32
C ALA A 102 -6.42 52.70 -7.24
N VAL A 103 -6.94 52.24 -6.11
CA VAL A 103 -7.32 53.07 -4.96
C VAL A 103 -6.36 52.92 -3.77
N ASN A 104 -5.26 52.19 -3.94
CA ASN A 104 -4.28 51.87 -2.89
C ASN A 104 -4.90 51.26 -1.61
N ASP A 105 -5.97 50.48 -1.75
CA ASP A 105 -6.59 49.80 -0.61
C ASP A 105 -5.84 48.49 -0.33
N GLN A 106 -4.99 48.51 0.69
CA GLN A 106 -4.16 47.36 1.07
C GLN A 106 -5.01 46.18 1.54
N ARG A 107 -6.13 46.42 2.22
CA ARG A 107 -7.05 45.39 2.73
C ARG A 107 -7.67 44.62 1.57
N LEU A 108 -8.26 45.34 0.61
CA LEU A 108 -8.84 44.74 -0.59
C LEU A 108 -7.78 44.04 -1.43
N THR A 109 -6.61 44.66 -1.61
CA THR A 109 -5.49 44.06 -2.35
C THR A 109 -5.09 42.72 -1.74
N ALA A 110 -4.98 42.64 -0.42
CA ALA A 110 -4.65 41.42 0.30
C ALA A 110 -5.71 40.33 0.13
N SER A 111 -7.00 40.66 0.27
CA SER A 111 -8.10 39.71 0.09
C SER A 111 -8.14 39.14 -1.33
N TYR A 112 -7.91 39.96 -2.36
CA TYR A 112 -7.90 39.49 -3.74
C TYR A 112 -6.68 38.61 -4.08
N LEU A 113 -5.51 38.94 -3.54
CA LEU A 113 -4.34 38.07 -3.67
C LEU A 113 -4.59 36.70 -3.01
N MET A 114 -5.19 36.67 -1.81
CA MET A 114 -5.55 35.41 -1.15
C MET A 114 -6.54 34.57 -1.99
N LEU A 115 -7.58 35.19 -2.55
CA LEU A 115 -8.58 34.50 -3.39
C LEU A 115 -8.01 34.03 -4.73
N LEU A 116 -7.09 34.80 -5.33
CA LEU A 116 -6.33 34.35 -6.51
C LEU A 116 -5.43 33.16 -6.19
N GLY A 117 -4.84 33.16 -4.99
CA GLY A 117 -4.12 32.01 -4.45
C GLY A 117 -5.01 30.77 -4.35
N GLU A 118 -6.21 30.91 -3.77
CA GLU A 118 -7.18 29.80 -3.69
C GLU A 118 -7.60 29.31 -5.08
N LEU A 119 -7.83 30.22 -6.04
CA LEU A 119 -8.16 29.86 -7.41
C LEU A 119 -7.02 29.09 -8.10
N ALA A 120 -5.78 29.56 -7.95
CA ALA A 120 -4.61 28.87 -8.49
C ALA A 120 -4.43 27.48 -7.87
N TYR A 121 -4.65 27.35 -6.55
CA TYR A 121 -4.65 26.06 -5.86
C TYR A 121 -5.68 25.09 -6.47
N ARG A 122 -6.92 25.53 -6.70
CA ARG A 122 -7.99 24.71 -7.29
C ARG A 122 -7.73 24.30 -8.74
N LEU A 123 -6.91 25.05 -9.45
CA LEU A 123 -6.48 24.74 -10.81
C LEU A 123 -5.21 23.87 -10.85
N GLY A 124 -4.64 23.52 -9.71
CA GLY A 124 -3.41 22.73 -9.60
C GLY A 124 -2.11 23.51 -9.83
N ASP A 125 -2.17 24.84 -9.96
CA ASP A 125 -0.98 25.70 -10.10
C ASP A 125 -0.49 26.13 -8.71
N TYR A 126 0.10 25.18 -7.97
CA TYR A 126 0.52 25.36 -6.59
C TYR A 126 1.65 26.40 -6.42
N ASP A 127 2.51 26.56 -7.43
CA ASP A 127 3.57 27.59 -7.43
C ASP A 127 2.96 29.00 -7.47
N LYS A 128 1.99 29.26 -8.37
CA LYS A 128 1.27 30.54 -8.37
C LYS A 128 0.44 30.72 -7.11
N ALA A 129 -0.23 29.66 -6.64
CA ALA A 129 -1.01 29.71 -5.40
C ALA A 129 -0.15 30.20 -4.23
N LYS A 130 1.02 29.60 -4.06
CA LYS A 130 2.01 29.99 -3.04
C LYS A 130 2.42 31.45 -3.22
N SER A 131 2.80 31.85 -4.45
CA SER A 131 3.25 33.21 -4.72
C SER A 131 2.20 34.27 -4.35
N TYR A 132 0.93 34.04 -4.68
CA TYR A 132 -0.14 34.96 -4.33
C TYR A 132 -0.39 35.04 -2.82
N MET A 133 -0.38 33.89 -2.13
CA MET A 133 -0.61 33.83 -0.68
C MET A 133 0.56 34.45 0.12
N GLU A 134 1.80 34.29 -0.35
CA GLU A 134 3.00 34.94 0.23
C GLU A 134 2.95 36.46 0.04
N GLN A 135 2.43 36.96 -1.08
CA GLN A 135 2.21 38.39 -1.31
C GLN A 135 1.08 38.96 -0.43
N ALA A 136 0.01 38.18 -0.20
CA ALA A 136 -1.11 38.59 0.65
C ALA A 136 -0.71 38.69 2.13
N GLN A 137 0.14 37.79 2.61
CA GLN A 137 0.50 37.64 4.01
C GLN A 137 1.00 38.92 4.71
N PRO A 138 2.00 39.68 4.20
CA PRO A 138 2.46 40.91 4.85
C PRO A 138 1.40 42.02 4.86
N LEU A 139 0.54 42.07 3.82
CA LEU A 139 -0.55 43.04 3.75
C LEU A 139 -1.63 42.73 4.78
N LEU A 140 -1.99 41.45 4.96
CA LEU A 140 -2.96 41.02 5.97
C LEU A 140 -2.50 41.34 7.39
N LYS A 141 -1.19 41.25 7.69
CA LYS A 141 -0.62 41.63 9.00
C LYS A 141 -0.77 43.13 9.31
N GLN A 142 -0.89 43.97 8.29
CA GLN A 142 -1.06 45.42 8.45
C GLN A 142 -2.54 45.83 8.52
N THR A 143 -3.47 44.87 8.49
CA THR A 143 -4.91 45.11 8.50
C THR A 143 -5.57 44.56 9.76
N ASP A 144 -6.66 45.17 10.20
CA ASP A 144 -7.50 44.66 11.30
C ASP A 144 -8.40 43.49 10.84
N GLN A 145 -7.85 42.54 10.06
CA GLN A 145 -8.58 41.38 9.52
C GLN A 145 -7.94 40.05 9.93
N PRO A 146 -7.99 39.68 11.23
CA PRO A 146 -7.34 38.48 11.74
C PRO A 146 -7.86 37.19 11.09
N LEU A 147 -9.16 37.12 10.74
CA LEU A 147 -9.75 35.94 10.11
C LEU A 147 -9.23 35.70 8.68
N PHE A 148 -8.99 36.77 7.90
CA PHE A 148 -8.39 36.64 6.57
C PHE A 148 -6.93 36.17 6.66
N ALA A 149 -6.19 36.61 7.68
CA ALA A 149 -4.82 36.12 7.94
C ALA A 149 -4.80 34.61 8.29
N ILE A 150 -5.77 34.13 9.07
CA ILE A 150 -5.95 32.70 9.37
C ILE A 150 -6.28 31.93 8.08
N ARG A 151 -7.26 32.37 7.29
CA ARG A 151 -7.64 31.72 6.02
C ARG A 151 -6.48 31.67 5.02
N ASN A 152 -5.69 32.75 4.89
CA ASN A 152 -4.51 32.75 4.02
C ASN A 152 -3.46 31.75 4.47
N ARG A 153 -3.18 31.64 5.77
CA ARG A 153 -2.24 30.63 6.31
C ARG A 153 -2.75 29.21 6.11
N ASN A 154 -4.04 28.96 6.31
CA ASN A 154 -4.66 27.68 6.02
C ASN A 154 -4.46 27.26 4.56
N ASN A 155 -4.76 28.16 3.63
CA ASN A 155 -4.58 27.91 2.21
C ASN A 155 -3.09 27.74 1.84
N LEU A 156 -2.21 28.51 2.47
CA LEU A 156 -0.76 28.40 2.26
C LEU A 156 -0.23 27.05 2.78
N GLY A 157 -0.71 26.60 3.95
CA GLY A 157 -0.38 25.28 4.51
C GLY A 157 -0.77 24.17 3.56
N ASN A 158 -2.01 24.17 3.05
CA ASN A 158 -2.46 23.21 2.05
C ASN A 158 -1.62 23.27 0.76
N THR A 159 -1.28 24.47 0.29
CA THR A 159 -0.46 24.66 -0.91
C THR A 159 0.97 24.12 -0.71
N LEU A 160 1.58 24.41 0.43
CA LEU A 160 2.91 23.91 0.79
C LEU A 160 2.92 22.39 0.95
N SER A 161 1.84 21.80 1.48
CA SER A 161 1.68 20.35 1.57
C SER A 161 1.68 19.71 0.18
N ASN A 162 0.96 20.28 -0.80
CA ASN A 162 0.93 19.77 -2.18
C ASN A 162 2.26 19.97 -2.92
N LEU A 163 3.06 20.96 -2.51
CA LEU A 163 4.43 21.17 -2.99
C LEU A 163 5.47 20.27 -2.28
N GLY A 164 5.05 19.38 -1.37
CA GLY A 164 5.94 18.51 -0.57
C GLY A 164 6.77 19.25 0.50
N GLN A 165 6.47 20.52 0.78
CA GLN A 165 7.14 21.32 1.81
C GLN A 165 6.45 21.13 3.17
N PHE A 166 6.45 19.89 3.68
CA PHE A 166 5.63 19.49 4.83
C PHE A 166 5.96 20.24 6.13
N ASP A 167 7.23 20.45 6.47
CA ASP A 167 7.60 21.18 7.69
C ASP A 167 7.04 22.61 7.70
N LYS A 168 7.06 23.26 6.53
CA LYS A 168 6.52 24.62 6.37
C LYS A 168 5.00 24.62 6.35
N ALA A 169 4.39 23.55 5.82
CA ALA A 169 2.94 23.36 5.84
C ALA A 169 2.45 23.22 7.28
N GLU A 170 3.09 22.36 8.08
CA GLU A 170 2.80 22.15 9.51
C GLU A 170 2.95 23.47 10.27
N GLN A 171 4.08 24.17 10.10
CA GLN A 171 4.30 25.48 10.73
C GLN A 171 3.23 26.52 10.37
N ALA A 172 2.80 26.58 9.10
CA ALA A 172 1.77 27.52 8.66
C ALA A 172 0.40 27.20 9.28
N LEU A 173 0.04 25.91 9.36
CA LEU A 173 -1.21 25.45 9.96
C LEU A 173 -1.20 25.61 11.49
N ASP A 174 -0.10 25.35 12.18
CA ASP A 174 0.04 25.54 13.63
C ASP A 174 -0.14 27.02 14.01
N GLN A 175 0.46 27.92 13.24
CA GLN A 175 0.24 29.36 13.41
C GLN A 175 -1.21 29.77 13.16
N ALA A 176 -1.86 29.19 12.13
CA ALA A 176 -3.27 29.45 11.86
C ALA A 176 -4.17 28.95 13.01
N LEU A 177 -3.83 27.81 13.61
CA LEU A 177 -4.57 27.22 14.72
C LEU A 177 -4.42 28.07 15.98
N ALA A 178 -3.18 28.47 16.31
CA ALA A 178 -2.90 29.34 17.45
C ALA A 178 -3.66 30.67 17.35
N ASP A 179 -3.65 31.30 16.16
CA ASP A 179 -4.39 32.54 15.92
C ASP A 179 -5.91 32.31 16.02
N ALA A 180 -6.44 31.22 15.49
CA ALA A 180 -7.87 30.90 15.60
C ALA A 180 -8.33 30.65 17.05
N ILE A 181 -7.49 29.98 17.86
CA ILE A 181 -7.71 29.78 19.30
C ILE A 181 -7.70 31.13 20.03
N ALA A 182 -6.74 32.01 19.71
CA ALA A 182 -6.66 33.33 20.32
C ALA A 182 -7.89 34.22 20.02
N GLN A 183 -8.52 34.03 18.86
CA GLN A 183 -9.77 34.70 18.49
C GLN A 183 -11.03 34.02 19.04
N ASN A 184 -10.90 32.85 19.70
CA ASN A 184 -12.00 32.00 20.15
C ASN A 184 -13.02 31.67 19.03
N ASP A 185 -12.53 31.51 17.79
CA ASP A 185 -13.36 31.26 16.61
C ASP A 185 -13.41 29.75 16.32
N HIS A 186 -14.49 29.09 16.77
CA HIS A 186 -14.65 27.66 16.59
C HIS A 186 -14.76 27.20 15.13
N ALA A 187 -15.18 28.07 14.19
CA ALA A 187 -15.25 27.70 12.77
C ALA A 187 -13.85 27.65 12.15
N HIS A 188 -13.01 28.65 12.41
CA HIS A 188 -11.63 28.66 11.94
C HIS A 188 -10.76 27.61 12.63
N ILE A 189 -10.98 27.34 13.93
CA ILE A 189 -10.34 26.20 14.62
C ILE A 189 -10.67 24.89 13.90
N ALA A 190 -11.96 24.63 13.64
CA ALA A 190 -12.39 23.43 12.92
C ALA A 190 -11.81 23.35 11.50
N GLN A 191 -11.77 24.46 10.76
CA GLN A 191 -11.18 24.50 9.43
C GLN A 191 -9.68 24.18 9.45
N THR A 192 -8.91 24.79 10.37
CA THR A 192 -7.47 24.55 10.48
C THR A 192 -7.18 23.11 10.87
N LEU A 193 -7.91 22.56 11.85
CA LEU A 193 -7.76 21.15 12.26
C LEU A 193 -8.12 20.20 11.10
N ASN A 194 -9.17 20.48 10.31
CA ASN A 194 -9.45 19.69 9.10
C ASN A 194 -8.28 19.71 8.11
N ASN A 195 -7.65 20.87 7.89
CA ASN A 195 -6.48 20.99 7.03
C ASN A 195 -5.25 20.26 7.59
N GLN A 196 -5.02 20.32 8.91
CA GLN A 196 -3.98 19.53 9.58
C GLN A 196 -4.26 18.03 9.45
N GLY A 197 -5.52 17.61 9.56
CA GLY A 197 -5.94 16.23 9.25
C GLY A 197 -5.55 15.83 7.82
N GLY A 198 -5.79 16.69 6.83
CA GLY A 198 -5.33 16.50 5.45
C GLY A 198 -3.82 16.49 5.28
N LEU A 199 -3.08 17.32 6.01
CA LEU A 199 -1.61 17.30 6.03
C LEU A 199 -1.08 15.99 6.63
N PHE A 200 -1.63 15.55 7.76
CA PHE A 200 -1.25 14.29 8.39
C PHE A 200 -1.64 13.09 7.54
N TYR A 201 -2.75 13.16 6.81
CA TYR A 201 -3.10 12.21 5.76
C TYR A 201 -1.99 12.14 4.68
N ASN A 202 -1.56 13.29 4.14
CA ASN A 202 -0.49 13.34 3.12
C ASN A 202 0.86 12.86 3.67
N LEU A 203 1.13 13.11 4.96
CA LEU A 203 2.31 12.62 5.69
C LEU A 203 2.17 11.16 6.15
N ARG A 204 1.05 10.49 5.85
CA ARG A 204 0.74 9.11 6.27
C ARG A 204 0.74 8.89 7.79
N ARG A 205 0.49 9.96 8.56
CA ARG A 205 0.35 9.94 10.03
C ARG A 205 -1.12 9.77 10.42
N TYR A 206 -1.75 8.67 10.03
CA TYR A 206 -3.21 8.52 10.10
C TYR A 206 -3.79 8.55 11.51
N ALA A 207 -3.11 7.97 12.51
CA ALA A 207 -3.56 8.05 13.90
C ALA A 207 -3.65 9.51 14.38
N LYS A 208 -2.64 10.33 14.04
CA LYS A 208 -2.66 11.77 14.32
C LYS A 208 -3.74 12.49 13.51
N ALA A 209 -3.92 12.12 12.23
CA ALA A 209 -4.98 12.66 11.39
C ALA A 209 -6.37 12.42 12.00
N MET A 210 -6.66 11.20 12.47
CA MET A 210 -7.94 10.84 13.09
C MET A 210 -8.21 11.65 14.36
N ILE A 211 -7.24 11.74 15.27
CA ILE A 211 -7.37 12.53 16.51
C ILE A 211 -7.70 14.00 16.19
N VAL A 212 -6.97 14.59 15.24
CA VAL A 212 -7.16 16.00 14.87
C VAL A 212 -8.50 16.20 14.15
N LEU A 213 -8.95 15.26 13.32
CA LEU A 213 -10.26 15.31 12.64
C LEU A 213 -11.44 15.14 13.61
N GLU A 214 -11.28 14.38 14.69
CA GLU A 214 -12.26 14.33 15.78
C GLU A 214 -12.39 15.67 16.50
N GLN A 215 -11.27 16.33 16.78
CA GLN A 215 -11.27 17.69 17.33
C GLN A 215 -11.92 18.68 16.35
N ALA A 216 -11.57 18.60 15.07
CA ALA A 216 -12.15 19.45 14.03
C ALA A 216 -13.68 19.35 14.00
N GLU A 217 -14.19 18.12 14.05
CA GLU A 217 -15.63 17.86 14.09
C GLU A 217 -16.31 18.41 15.34
N ALA A 218 -15.71 18.21 16.52
CA ALA A 218 -16.23 18.75 17.78
C ALA A 218 -16.33 20.29 17.75
N HIS A 219 -15.32 20.97 17.19
CA HIS A 219 -15.35 22.42 17.00
C HIS A 219 -16.36 22.85 15.93
N ALA A 220 -16.53 22.09 14.86
CA ALA A 220 -17.54 22.36 13.83
C ALA A 220 -18.98 22.23 14.39
N ILE A 221 -19.21 21.31 15.34
CA ILE A 221 -20.49 21.19 16.06
C ILE A 221 -20.71 22.41 16.96
N LYS A 222 -19.70 22.83 17.74
CA LYS A 222 -19.78 24.03 18.57
C LYS A 222 -20.05 25.30 17.75
N ALA A 223 -19.44 25.40 16.57
CA ALA A 223 -19.66 26.49 15.63
C ALA A 223 -21.00 26.40 14.85
N GLN A 224 -21.75 25.31 15.01
CA GLN A 224 -22.96 25.00 14.23
C GLN A 224 -22.71 25.05 12.70
N HIS A 225 -21.51 24.67 12.27
CA HIS A 225 -21.06 24.82 10.88
C HIS A 225 -21.11 23.48 10.12
N THR A 226 -22.28 23.15 9.56
CA THR A 226 -22.57 21.86 8.90
C THR A 226 -21.54 21.45 7.84
N ARG A 227 -21.09 22.39 6.98
CA ARG A 227 -20.11 22.10 5.92
C ARG A 227 -18.75 21.65 6.48
N LEU A 228 -18.35 22.14 7.65
CA LEU A 228 -17.08 21.74 8.28
C LEU A 228 -17.19 20.38 8.98
N GLN A 229 -18.38 20.04 9.50
CA GLN A 229 -18.67 18.68 10.00
C GLN A 229 -18.59 17.66 8.86
N LEU A 230 -19.16 18.01 7.69
CA LEU A 230 -19.08 17.19 6.50
C LEU A 230 -17.62 16.99 6.05
N TYR A 231 -16.81 18.05 5.99
CA TYR A 231 -15.40 17.93 5.58
C TYR A 231 -14.59 17.08 6.56
N ALA A 232 -14.87 17.17 7.86
CA ALA A 232 -14.23 16.29 8.85
C ALA A 232 -14.59 14.82 8.58
N ALA A 233 -15.88 14.51 8.40
CA ALA A 233 -16.35 13.16 8.06
C ALA A 233 -15.73 12.64 6.74
N ALA A 234 -15.73 13.45 5.69
CA ALA A 234 -15.17 13.07 4.39
C ALA A 234 -13.65 12.84 4.46
N THR A 235 -12.92 13.62 5.25
CA THR A 235 -11.48 13.45 5.44
C THR A 235 -11.17 12.22 6.28
N LYS A 236 -11.99 11.92 7.31
CA LYS A 236 -11.91 10.64 8.04
C LYS A 236 -12.15 9.46 7.11
N GLY A 237 -13.16 9.54 6.23
CA GLY A 237 -13.40 8.55 5.19
C GLY A 237 -12.19 8.37 4.26
N ALA A 238 -11.51 9.45 3.89
CA ALA A 238 -10.31 9.39 3.06
C ALA A 238 -9.13 8.72 3.79
N VAL A 239 -8.95 9.03 5.07
CA VAL A 239 -7.95 8.38 5.94
C VAL A 239 -8.24 6.88 6.05
N LEU A 240 -9.47 6.50 6.40
CA LEU A 240 -9.88 5.10 6.55
C LEU A 240 -9.75 4.31 5.23
N ARG A 241 -10.09 4.94 4.10
CA ARG A 241 -9.90 4.35 2.77
C ARG A 241 -8.42 4.11 2.47
N GLN A 242 -7.55 5.02 2.89
CA GLN A 242 -6.12 4.88 2.70
C GLN A 242 -5.54 3.79 3.61
N GLN A 243 -6.09 3.68 4.82
CA GLN A 243 -5.94 2.53 5.71
C GLN A 243 -6.79 1.33 5.26
N GLY A 244 -7.32 1.34 4.02
CA GLY A 244 -8.24 0.39 3.37
C GLY A 244 -9.25 -0.36 4.23
N ASP A 245 -9.67 0.26 5.33
CA ASP A 245 -10.90 -0.07 6.02
C ASP A 245 -12.06 0.50 5.19
N PHE A 246 -12.33 -0.15 4.06
CA PHE A 246 -13.33 0.29 3.08
C PHE A 246 -14.73 0.39 3.68
N VAL A 247 -15.05 -0.52 4.60
CA VAL A 247 -16.34 -0.56 5.28
C VAL A 247 -16.50 0.70 6.14
N LYS A 248 -15.53 1.03 7.00
CA LYS A 248 -15.61 2.26 7.80
C LYS A 248 -15.46 3.52 6.94
N ALA A 249 -14.66 3.48 5.87
CA ALA A 249 -14.57 4.59 4.93
C ALA A 249 -15.92 4.90 4.29
N LEU A 250 -16.62 3.87 3.80
CA LEU A 250 -17.95 3.99 3.23
C LEU A 250 -18.94 4.56 4.25
N GLN A 251 -18.91 4.07 5.49
CA GLN A 251 -19.74 4.60 6.59
C GLN A 251 -19.51 6.10 6.83
N GLU A 252 -18.25 6.56 6.87
CA GLU A 252 -17.94 7.97 7.05
C GLU A 252 -18.37 8.83 5.86
N TYR A 253 -18.26 8.33 4.62
CA TYR A 253 -18.78 9.04 3.45
C TYR A 253 -20.31 9.06 3.38
N GLU A 254 -20.99 7.99 3.80
CA GLU A 254 -22.45 7.95 3.94
C GLU A 254 -22.93 8.91 5.04
N ARG A 255 -22.15 9.04 6.12
CA ARG A 255 -22.38 10.03 7.17
C ARG A 255 -22.22 11.45 6.64
N ALA A 256 -21.16 11.72 5.87
CA ALA A 256 -20.98 13.00 5.17
C ALA A 256 -22.15 13.32 4.23
N LEU A 257 -22.63 12.34 3.47
CA LEU A 257 -23.82 12.47 2.61
C LEU A 257 -25.10 12.74 3.42
N THR A 258 -25.25 12.10 4.57
CA THR A 258 -26.40 12.30 5.46
C THR A 258 -26.40 13.70 6.09
N ILE A 259 -25.23 14.20 6.47
CA ILE A 259 -25.05 15.55 7.00
C ILE A 259 -25.42 16.59 5.92
N SER A 260 -24.94 16.42 4.68
CA SER A 260 -25.25 17.38 3.60
C SER A 260 -26.73 17.39 3.20
N LYS A 261 -27.41 16.24 3.23
CA LYS A 261 -28.85 16.14 2.93
C LYS A 261 -29.76 16.95 3.88
N ARG A 262 -29.25 17.43 5.02
CA ARG A 262 -29.99 18.35 5.91
C ARG A 262 -30.21 19.73 5.29
N PHE A 263 -29.37 20.13 4.34
CA PHE A 263 -29.42 21.42 3.64
C PHE A 263 -29.24 21.22 2.13
N PRO A 264 -30.20 20.54 1.46
CA PRO A 264 -30.02 20.03 0.11
C PRO A 264 -30.01 21.13 -0.96
N ALA A 265 -30.48 22.35 -0.66
CA ALA A 265 -30.42 23.47 -1.59
C ALA A 265 -29.03 24.15 -1.56
N GLU A 266 -28.42 24.24 -0.38
CA GLU A 266 -27.16 24.96 -0.13
C GLU A 266 -25.92 24.09 -0.34
N LEU A 267 -26.06 22.76 -0.24
CA LEU A 267 -24.97 21.79 -0.27
C LEU A 267 -25.02 20.85 -1.49
N GLN A 268 -25.61 21.28 -2.60
CA GLN A 268 -25.72 20.44 -3.81
C GLN A 268 -24.37 19.92 -4.31
N HIS A 269 -23.34 20.77 -4.27
CA HIS A 269 -21.97 20.40 -4.64
C HIS A 269 -21.44 19.28 -3.72
N GLU A 270 -21.53 19.46 -2.40
CA GLU A 270 -21.06 18.46 -1.44
C GLU A 270 -21.83 17.15 -1.53
N ILE A 271 -23.15 17.19 -1.75
CA ILE A 271 -23.97 15.99 -1.99
C ILE A 271 -23.46 15.25 -3.23
N GLY A 272 -23.20 15.96 -4.32
CA GLY A 272 -22.67 15.39 -5.55
C GLY A 272 -21.31 14.76 -5.35
N THR A 273 -20.39 15.45 -4.66
CA THR A 273 -19.04 14.95 -4.38
C THR A 273 -19.08 13.72 -3.46
N SER A 274 -19.88 13.73 -2.39
CA SER A 274 -20.06 12.55 -1.53
C SER A 274 -20.60 11.35 -2.31
N LYS A 275 -21.61 11.53 -3.17
CA LYS A 275 -22.12 10.46 -4.03
C LYS A 275 -21.06 9.91 -4.98
N ARG A 276 -20.26 10.77 -5.60
CA ARG A 276 -19.17 10.35 -6.49
C ARG A 276 -18.13 9.50 -5.76
N VAL A 277 -17.69 9.94 -4.57
CA VAL A 277 -16.69 9.20 -3.79
C VAL A 277 -17.25 7.87 -3.27
N ILE A 278 -18.52 7.83 -2.84
CA ILE A 278 -19.20 6.57 -2.50
C ILE A 278 -19.24 5.64 -3.71
N ALA A 279 -19.58 6.15 -4.89
CA ALA A 279 -19.60 5.35 -6.11
C ALA A 279 -18.20 4.81 -6.48
N GLU A 280 -17.17 5.63 -6.37
CA GLU A 280 -15.77 5.22 -6.55
C GLU A 280 -15.43 4.05 -5.62
N LEU A 281 -15.75 4.14 -4.33
CA LEU A 281 -15.55 3.05 -3.38
C LEU A 281 -16.32 1.77 -3.74
N LEU A 282 -17.57 1.91 -4.19
CA LEU A 282 -18.40 0.76 -4.59
C LEU A 282 -17.86 0.04 -5.82
N ILE A 283 -17.23 0.75 -6.76
CA ILE A 283 -16.59 0.14 -7.95
C ILE A 283 -15.47 -0.81 -7.53
N TYR A 284 -14.69 -0.43 -6.52
CA TYR A 284 -13.50 -1.15 -6.07
C TYR A 284 -13.71 -1.99 -4.81
N SER A 285 -14.94 -2.07 -4.28
CA SER A 285 -15.25 -2.83 -3.06
C SER A 285 -15.24 -4.34 -3.34
N PRO A 286 -14.38 -5.14 -2.67
CA PRO A 286 -14.33 -6.59 -2.83
C PRO A 286 -15.52 -7.29 -2.14
N GLU A 287 -16.21 -6.62 -1.22
CA GLU A 287 -17.35 -7.19 -0.50
C GLU A 287 -18.67 -7.04 -1.28
N ASN A 288 -19.50 -8.09 -1.24
CA ASN A 288 -20.83 -8.26 -1.87
C ASN A 288 -20.87 -8.56 -3.38
N ASP A 289 -22.09 -8.77 -3.88
CA ASP A 289 -22.45 -8.96 -5.29
C ASP A 289 -21.98 -7.75 -6.14
N HIS A 290 -20.77 -7.86 -6.72
CA HIS A 290 -20.09 -6.82 -7.49
C HIS A 290 -21.02 -6.17 -8.54
N THR A 291 -21.92 -6.95 -9.16
CA THR A 291 -22.91 -6.44 -10.12
C THR A 291 -23.85 -5.41 -9.49
N LYS A 292 -24.32 -5.65 -8.26
CA LYS A 292 -25.18 -4.70 -7.53
C LYS A 292 -24.41 -3.44 -7.14
N ASN A 293 -23.16 -3.58 -6.70
CA ASN A 293 -22.32 -2.43 -6.36
C ASN A 293 -22.09 -1.53 -7.59
N LEU A 294 -21.78 -2.10 -8.75
CA LEU A 294 -21.65 -1.36 -10.01
C LEU A 294 -22.94 -0.65 -10.41
N ALA A 295 -24.11 -1.29 -10.21
CA ALA A 295 -25.40 -0.66 -10.51
C ALA A 295 -25.71 0.53 -9.58
N LEU A 296 -25.42 0.39 -8.28
CA LEU A 296 -25.59 1.48 -7.31
C LEU A 296 -24.59 2.62 -7.54
N ALA A 297 -23.33 2.29 -7.85
CA ALA A 297 -22.30 3.27 -8.20
C ALA A 297 -22.72 4.08 -9.43
N GLU A 298 -23.21 3.41 -10.48
CA GLU A 298 -23.73 4.09 -11.67
C GLU A 298 -24.87 5.06 -11.33
N GLN A 299 -25.84 4.63 -10.50
CA GLN A 299 -26.92 5.51 -10.06
C GLN A 299 -26.38 6.77 -9.36
N TYR A 300 -25.47 6.61 -8.40
CA TYR A 300 -24.88 7.75 -7.68
C TYR A 300 -24.09 8.68 -8.59
N LEU A 301 -23.36 8.14 -9.58
CA LEU A 301 -22.62 8.95 -10.55
C LEU A 301 -23.54 9.73 -11.47
N GLN A 302 -24.65 9.14 -11.92
CA GLN A 302 -25.67 9.85 -12.72
C GLN A 302 -26.30 10.99 -11.92
N GLU A 303 -26.63 10.75 -10.64
CA GLU A 303 -27.15 11.80 -9.75
C GLU A 303 -26.09 12.89 -9.48
N ALA A 304 -24.82 12.51 -9.31
CA ALA A 304 -23.71 13.45 -9.12
C ALA A 304 -23.49 14.33 -10.35
N LEU A 305 -23.61 13.79 -11.57
CA LEU A 305 -23.52 14.57 -12.81
C LEU A 305 -24.57 15.68 -12.89
N VAL A 306 -25.80 15.40 -12.46
CA VAL A 306 -26.87 16.41 -12.44
C VAL A 306 -26.55 17.51 -11.43
N LEU A 307 -26.06 17.14 -10.23
CA LEU A 307 -25.70 18.09 -9.17
C LEU A 307 -24.49 18.95 -9.54
N HIS A 308 -23.54 18.39 -10.31
CA HIS A 308 -22.32 19.06 -10.75
C HIS A 308 -22.39 19.64 -12.16
N ARG A 309 -23.58 19.77 -12.77
CA ARG A 309 -23.76 20.26 -14.16
C ARG A 309 -23.08 21.61 -14.47
N GLU A 310 -22.74 22.40 -13.46
CA GLU A 310 -22.04 23.68 -13.58
C GLU A 310 -20.53 23.60 -13.30
N ASN A 311 -20.02 22.47 -12.80
CA ASN A 311 -18.64 22.20 -12.37
C ASN A 311 -17.97 21.15 -13.27
N PRO A 312 -17.18 21.57 -14.29
CA PRO A 312 -16.60 20.66 -15.27
C PRO A 312 -15.60 19.66 -14.68
N ILE A 313 -14.90 20.00 -13.58
CA ILE A 313 -13.93 19.09 -12.95
C ILE A 313 -14.67 17.88 -12.37
N GLU A 314 -15.70 18.13 -11.55
CA GLU A 314 -16.48 17.06 -10.93
C GLU A 314 -17.29 16.27 -11.97
N MET A 315 -17.77 16.92 -13.03
CA MET A 315 -18.36 16.22 -14.18
C MET A 315 -17.35 15.27 -14.84
N GLY A 316 -16.13 15.75 -15.09
CA GLY A 316 -15.07 14.94 -15.67
C GLY A 316 -14.73 13.71 -14.82
N LEU A 317 -14.70 13.87 -13.49
CA LEU A 317 -14.43 12.76 -12.56
C LEU A 317 -15.57 11.73 -12.60
N ALA A 318 -16.82 12.19 -12.52
CA ALA A 318 -17.98 11.31 -12.58
C ALA A 318 -18.10 10.57 -13.93
N LEU A 319 -17.81 11.25 -15.04
CA LEU A 319 -17.77 10.65 -16.38
C LEU A 319 -16.67 9.60 -16.49
N ASN A 320 -15.48 9.85 -15.95
CA ASN A 320 -14.41 8.85 -15.94
C ASN A 320 -14.85 7.58 -15.20
N HIS A 321 -15.45 7.69 -14.01
CA HIS A 321 -15.94 6.50 -13.29
C HIS A 321 -17.09 5.77 -14.02
N LEU A 322 -18.00 6.49 -14.69
CA LEU A 322 -19.01 5.85 -15.56
C LEU A 322 -18.37 5.09 -16.73
N GLY A 323 -17.26 5.63 -17.26
CA GLY A 323 -16.45 4.96 -18.26
C GLY A 323 -15.81 3.67 -17.72
N GLU A 324 -15.29 3.71 -16.49
CA GLU A 324 -14.74 2.52 -15.79
C GLU A 324 -15.80 1.44 -15.60
N ILE A 325 -17.00 1.79 -15.09
CA ILE A 325 -18.13 0.85 -14.98
C ILE A 325 -18.49 0.23 -16.34
N SER A 326 -18.43 1.03 -17.41
CA SER A 326 -18.71 0.54 -18.77
C SER A 326 -17.64 -0.44 -19.26
N LEU A 327 -16.36 -0.23 -18.91
CA LEU A 327 -15.28 -1.17 -19.21
C LEU A 327 -15.41 -2.48 -18.44
N GLU A 328 -15.79 -2.43 -17.16
CA GLU A 328 -16.04 -3.64 -16.36
C GLU A 328 -17.18 -4.48 -16.95
N ARG A 329 -18.18 -3.83 -17.56
CA ARG A 329 -19.26 -4.50 -18.31
C ARG A 329 -18.88 -4.86 -19.75
N HIS A 330 -17.61 -4.69 -20.12
CA HIS A 330 -17.07 -4.90 -21.47
C HIS A 330 -17.71 -4.06 -22.59
N ASP A 331 -18.37 -2.94 -22.26
CA ASP A 331 -18.90 -1.96 -23.23
C ASP A 331 -17.84 -0.89 -23.54
N VAL A 332 -16.86 -1.29 -24.36
CA VAL A 332 -15.74 -0.43 -24.78
C VAL A 332 -16.21 0.86 -25.49
N PRO A 333 -17.17 0.83 -26.45
CA PRO A 333 -17.64 2.05 -27.11
C PRO A 333 -18.24 3.07 -26.13
N THR A 334 -19.10 2.62 -25.20
CA THR A 334 -19.71 3.52 -24.22
C THR A 334 -18.66 4.08 -23.26
N ALA A 335 -17.70 3.25 -22.84
CA ALA A 335 -16.59 3.69 -21.99
C ALA A 335 -15.79 4.83 -22.64
N ILE A 336 -15.34 4.64 -23.88
CA ILE A 336 -14.59 5.66 -24.65
C ILE A 336 -15.39 6.96 -24.72
N ARG A 337 -16.70 6.88 -25.01
CA ARG A 337 -17.57 8.06 -25.11
C ARG A 337 -17.63 8.83 -23.78
N TYR A 338 -17.65 8.14 -22.65
CA TYR A 338 -17.61 8.81 -21.34
C TYR A 338 -16.25 9.44 -21.06
N PHE A 339 -15.15 8.73 -21.32
CA PHE A 339 -13.81 9.28 -21.13
C PHE A 339 -13.53 10.49 -22.04
N GLU A 340 -14.01 10.49 -23.28
CA GLU A 340 -13.90 11.63 -24.20
C GLU A 340 -14.70 12.84 -23.73
N GLN A 341 -15.90 12.63 -23.17
CA GLN A 341 -16.66 13.73 -22.55
C GLN A 341 -15.94 14.28 -21.32
N GLY A 342 -15.36 13.42 -20.48
CA GLY A 342 -14.54 13.86 -19.35
C GLY A 342 -13.32 14.66 -19.79
N LEU A 343 -12.62 14.18 -20.82
CA LEU A 343 -11.48 14.86 -21.44
C LEU A 343 -11.84 16.27 -21.92
N GLN A 344 -12.98 16.44 -22.59
CA GLN A 344 -13.45 17.75 -23.05
C GLN A 344 -13.66 18.73 -21.90
N ASN A 345 -14.22 18.27 -20.77
CA ASN A 345 -14.41 19.10 -19.59
C ASN A 345 -13.08 19.58 -19.00
N TYR A 346 -12.06 18.70 -18.92
CA TYR A 346 -10.74 19.08 -18.41
C TYR A 346 -9.95 19.97 -19.36
N GLN A 347 -10.02 19.71 -20.67
CA GLN A 347 -9.35 20.53 -21.70
C GLN A 347 -9.89 21.97 -21.71
N ALA A 348 -11.20 22.16 -21.50
CA ALA A 348 -11.79 23.49 -21.41
C ALA A 348 -11.27 24.32 -20.23
N LEU A 349 -10.64 23.68 -19.23
CA LEU A 349 -10.10 24.30 -18.04
C LEU A 349 -8.57 24.35 -17.99
N ASP A 350 -7.88 23.79 -18.99
CA ASP A 350 -6.42 23.57 -18.97
C ASP A 350 -5.97 22.85 -17.68
N TYR A 351 -6.69 21.79 -17.30
CA TYR A 351 -6.44 21.00 -16.09
C TYR A 351 -5.62 19.74 -16.44
N PRO A 352 -4.27 19.76 -16.35
CA PRO A 352 -3.41 18.74 -16.94
C PRO A 352 -3.58 17.35 -16.32
N ASP A 353 -3.79 17.25 -14.99
CA ASP A 353 -4.00 15.96 -14.31
C ASP A 353 -5.24 15.24 -14.86
N GLY A 354 -6.40 15.91 -14.95
CA GLY A 354 -7.61 15.33 -15.51
C GLY A 354 -7.47 14.95 -16.98
N VAL A 355 -6.75 15.76 -17.78
CA VAL A 355 -6.43 15.43 -19.18
C VAL A 355 -5.57 14.16 -19.28
N GLY A 356 -4.56 14.04 -18.40
CA GLY A 356 -3.72 12.84 -18.29
C GLY A 356 -4.55 11.60 -17.96
N ARG A 357 -5.45 11.69 -16.96
CA ARG A 357 -6.33 10.58 -16.52
C ARG A 357 -7.26 10.12 -17.63
N SER A 358 -7.92 11.04 -18.32
CA SER A 358 -8.82 10.65 -19.41
C SER A 358 -8.07 10.03 -20.59
N HIS A 359 -6.87 10.52 -20.95
CA HIS A 359 -6.04 9.87 -21.96
C HIS A 359 -5.58 8.46 -21.55
N LEU A 360 -5.20 8.27 -20.29
CA LEU A 360 -4.85 6.96 -19.75
C LEU A 360 -6.03 5.98 -19.87
N ASN A 361 -7.22 6.40 -19.43
CA ASN A 361 -8.43 5.58 -19.47
C ASN A 361 -8.90 5.28 -20.90
N ILE A 362 -8.79 6.23 -21.84
CA ILE A 362 -9.02 5.98 -23.28
C ILE A 362 -8.02 4.94 -23.81
N GLY A 363 -6.76 5.04 -23.39
CA GLY A 363 -5.72 4.05 -23.70
C GLY A 363 -6.09 2.64 -23.24
N ARG A 364 -6.48 2.51 -21.97
CA ARG A 364 -6.99 1.27 -21.36
C ARG A 364 -8.20 0.71 -22.11
N ALA A 365 -9.16 1.56 -22.45
CA ALA A 365 -10.34 1.16 -23.19
C ALA A 365 -10.01 0.62 -24.59
N HIS A 366 -9.08 1.28 -25.30
CA HIS A 366 -8.61 0.79 -26.59
C HIS A 366 -7.81 -0.51 -26.48
N ASN A 367 -7.00 -0.69 -25.42
CA ASN A 367 -6.34 -1.97 -25.14
C ASN A 367 -7.38 -3.09 -24.95
N ALA A 368 -8.40 -2.86 -24.12
CA ALA A 368 -9.49 -3.82 -23.89
C ALA A 368 -10.26 -4.14 -25.19
N GLY A 369 -10.48 -3.15 -26.05
CA GLY A 369 -11.11 -3.32 -27.37
C GLY A 369 -10.19 -3.85 -28.47
N GLY A 370 -8.93 -4.21 -28.17
CA GLY A 370 -7.95 -4.72 -29.15
C GLY A 370 -7.42 -3.68 -30.16
N GLN A 371 -7.70 -2.38 -29.96
CA GLN A 371 -7.28 -1.27 -30.83
C GLN A 371 -5.92 -0.70 -30.40
N TYR A 372 -4.90 -1.54 -30.33
CA TYR A 372 -3.58 -1.20 -29.75
C TYR A 372 -2.91 0.05 -30.35
N PRO A 373 -2.96 0.34 -31.67
CA PRO A 373 -2.38 1.58 -32.20
C PRO A 373 -3.05 2.85 -31.65
N LYS A 374 -4.36 2.83 -31.40
CA LYS A 374 -5.07 3.95 -30.78
C LYS A 374 -4.78 4.03 -29.28
N ALA A 375 -4.64 2.87 -28.63
CA ALA A 375 -4.20 2.81 -27.24
C ALA A 375 -2.85 3.51 -27.06
N LEU A 376 -1.86 3.16 -27.88
CA LEU A 376 -0.54 3.78 -27.86
C LEU A 376 -0.61 5.32 -28.00
N GLN A 377 -1.40 5.84 -28.94
CA GLN A 377 -1.56 7.29 -29.13
C GLN A 377 -2.11 8.00 -27.88
N ALA A 378 -3.06 7.39 -27.18
CA ALA A 378 -3.64 7.96 -25.97
C ALA A 378 -2.65 7.84 -24.78
N LEU A 379 -2.00 6.69 -24.64
CA LEU A 379 -1.04 6.40 -23.56
C LEU A 379 0.23 7.26 -23.67
N ASP A 380 0.72 7.54 -24.88
CA ASP A 380 1.86 8.44 -25.08
C ASP A 380 1.56 9.85 -24.55
N LYS A 381 0.35 10.37 -24.80
CA LYS A 381 -0.07 11.67 -24.26
C LYS A 381 -0.18 11.65 -22.74
N ALA A 382 -0.79 10.61 -22.17
CA ALA A 382 -0.88 10.46 -20.72
C ALA A 382 0.50 10.41 -20.06
N ASN A 383 1.41 9.59 -20.59
CA ASN A 383 2.77 9.44 -20.08
C ASN A 383 3.58 10.74 -20.20
N GLU A 384 3.44 11.50 -21.29
CA GLU A 384 4.07 12.81 -21.44
C GLU A 384 3.60 13.79 -20.35
N ILE A 385 2.29 13.83 -20.09
CA ILE A 385 1.69 14.68 -19.06
C ILE A 385 2.22 14.29 -17.68
N TYR A 386 2.13 13.01 -17.30
CA TYR A 386 2.57 12.57 -15.98
C TYR A 386 4.07 12.66 -15.76
N THR A 387 4.87 12.50 -16.82
CA THR A 387 6.31 12.83 -16.78
C THR A 387 6.53 14.31 -16.44
N ARG A 388 5.77 15.22 -17.08
CA ARG A 388 5.87 16.66 -16.83
C ARG A 388 5.41 17.05 -15.43
N LEU A 389 4.33 16.43 -14.95
CA LEU A 389 3.81 16.60 -13.59
C LEU A 389 4.70 15.95 -12.52
N ARG A 390 5.66 15.11 -12.93
CA ARG A 390 6.47 14.26 -12.03
C ARG A 390 5.61 13.33 -11.17
N ASP A 391 4.46 12.93 -11.70
CA ASP A 391 3.55 12.02 -11.04
C ASP A 391 3.95 10.57 -11.36
N ARG A 392 4.69 9.96 -10.44
CA ARG A 392 5.24 8.61 -10.62
C ARG A 392 4.14 7.54 -10.64
N GLU A 393 3.06 7.75 -9.89
CA GLU A 393 2.02 6.73 -9.74
C GLU A 393 1.22 6.59 -11.02
N TRP A 394 0.75 7.70 -11.57
CA TRP A 394 0.02 7.63 -12.83
C TRP A 394 0.93 7.34 -14.03
N LEU A 395 2.21 7.75 -13.98
CA LEU A 395 3.19 7.38 -14.99
C LEU A 395 3.44 5.87 -15.02
N ARG A 396 3.56 5.22 -13.86
CA ARG A 396 3.68 3.76 -13.76
C ARG A 396 2.52 3.06 -14.47
N VAL A 397 1.28 3.43 -14.16
CA VAL A 397 0.08 2.83 -14.77
C VAL A 397 0.09 3.00 -16.29
N GLY A 398 0.41 4.20 -16.78
CA GLY A 398 0.48 4.47 -18.21
C GLY A 398 1.62 3.76 -18.94
N LEU A 399 2.75 3.51 -18.28
CA LEU A 399 3.85 2.70 -18.82
C LEU A 399 3.44 1.23 -18.91
N TYR A 400 2.81 0.68 -17.87
CA TYR A 400 2.30 -0.70 -17.86
C TYR A 400 1.29 -0.94 -19.00
N GLU A 401 0.32 -0.05 -19.18
CA GLU A 401 -0.68 -0.17 -20.23
C GLU A 401 -0.08 -0.03 -21.64
N ARG A 402 0.97 0.80 -21.77
CA ARG A 402 1.66 0.95 -23.06
C ARG A 402 2.51 -0.27 -23.38
N ALA A 403 3.15 -0.86 -22.36
CA ALA A 403 3.85 -2.13 -22.48
C ALA A 403 2.90 -3.25 -22.92
N LEU A 404 1.69 -3.32 -22.35
CA LEU A 404 0.67 -4.28 -22.78
C LEU A 404 0.29 -4.10 -24.25
N ALA A 405 0.10 -2.86 -24.71
CA ALA A 405 -0.17 -2.58 -26.12
C ALA A 405 1.00 -3.01 -27.03
N TYR A 406 2.25 -2.78 -26.60
CA TYR A 406 3.44 -3.21 -27.33
C TYR A 406 3.57 -4.73 -27.38
N GLU A 407 3.33 -5.43 -26.26
CA GLU A 407 3.33 -6.89 -26.16
C GLU A 407 2.35 -7.48 -27.18
N ARG A 408 1.11 -6.97 -27.20
CA ARG A 408 0.06 -7.45 -28.13
C ARG A 408 0.36 -7.16 -29.60
N LEU A 409 1.18 -6.16 -29.89
CA LEU A 409 1.66 -5.84 -31.24
C LEU A 409 2.95 -6.61 -31.61
N GLY A 410 3.48 -7.46 -30.73
CA GLY A 410 4.74 -8.17 -30.93
C GLY A 410 5.98 -7.28 -30.86
N LYS A 411 5.88 -6.05 -30.32
CA LYS A 411 7.00 -5.12 -30.15
C LYS A 411 7.70 -5.38 -28.81
N ILE A 412 8.27 -6.58 -28.68
CA ILE A 412 8.74 -7.16 -27.43
C ILE A 412 9.76 -6.29 -26.70
N ASP A 413 10.76 -5.71 -27.40
CA ASP A 413 11.78 -4.89 -26.74
C ASP A 413 11.21 -3.57 -26.17
N LEU A 414 10.20 -3.00 -26.81
CA LEU A 414 9.50 -1.81 -26.29
C LEU A 414 8.62 -2.17 -25.09
N ALA A 415 7.95 -3.33 -25.13
CA ALA A 415 7.17 -3.84 -24.02
C ALA A 415 8.05 -4.08 -22.80
N GLU A 416 9.20 -4.75 -22.97
CA GLU A 416 10.16 -5.00 -21.89
C GLU A 416 10.64 -3.69 -21.28
N ARG A 417 11.07 -2.72 -22.10
CA ARG A 417 11.54 -1.42 -21.60
C ARG A 417 10.50 -0.71 -20.74
N ASP A 418 9.25 -0.70 -21.19
CA ASP A 418 8.17 -0.01 -20.49
C ASP A 418 7.70 -0.78 -19.24
N TYR A 419 7.68 -2.12 -19.26
CA TYR A 419 7.46 -2.93 -18.05
C TYR A 419 8.55 -2.69 -17.00
N LYS A 420 9.82 -2.69 -17.40
CA LYS A 420 10.95 -2.39 -16.49
C LYS A 420 10.82 -0.97 -15.91
N ALA A 421 10.50 0.02 -16.74
CA ALA A 421 10.29 1.39 -16.27
C ALA A 421 9.08 1.52 -15.33
N SER A 422 8.02 0.74 -15.57
CA SER A 422 6.88 0.65 -14.64
C SER A 422 7.30 0.03 -13.31
N VAL A 423 8.07 -1.07 -13.31
CA VAL A 423 8.63 -1.67 -12.07
C VAL A 423 9.50 -0.66 -11.32
N ASP A 424 10.37 0.08 -12.01
CA ASP A 424 11.23 1.07 -11.36
C ASP A 424 10.42 2.22 -10.73
N ASN A 425 9.36 2.71 -11.39
CA ASN A 425 8.48 3.73 -10.80
C ASN A 425 7.72 3.16 -9.59
N LEU A 426 7.19 1.94 -9.73
CA LEU A 426 6.54 1.21 -8.65
C LEU A 426 7.44 1.13 -7.41
N GLU A 427 8.67 0.64 -7.58
CA GLU A 427 9.66 0.53 -6.50
C GLU A 427 10.04 1.90 -5.92
N SER A 428 10.15 2.94 -6.76
CA SER A 428 10.49 4.30 -6.29
C SER A 428 9.39 4.94 -5.43
N ILE A 429 8.11 4.65 -5.73
CA ILE A 429 6.97 5.12 -4.93
C ILE A 429 6.97 4.40 -3.59
N ARG A 430 7.31 3.10 -3.56
CA ARG A 430 7.40 2.29 -2.33
C ARG A 430 8.44 2.83 -1.36
N GLY A 431 9.57 3.32 -1.85
CA GLY A 431 10.59 3.99 -1.03
C GLY A 431 10.08 5.25 -0.31
N ASP A 432 9.06 5.91 -0.87
CA ASP A 432 8.44 7.14 -0.33
C ASP A 432 7.18 6.83 0.52
N VAL A 433 6.70 5.57 0.54
CA VAL A 433 5.49 5.10 1.26
C VAL A 433 5.88 4.59 2.66
N HIS A 434 6.10 5.49 3.62
CA HIS A 434 6.26 5.10 5.02
C HIS A 434 4.89 5.12 5.73
N GLY A 435 4.50 4.02 6.38
CA GLY A 435 3.53 4.05 7.50
C GLY A 435 2.03 3.82 7.25
N ASP A 436 1.60 3.12 6.18
CA ASP A 436 0.23 2.55 6.18
C ASP A 436 0.19 1.14 5.61
N GLN A 437 -0.33 0.21 6.39
CA GLN A 437 -0.38 -1.22 6.10
C GLN A 437 -1.32 -1.54 4.93
N VAL A 438 -2.39 -0.76 4.76
CA VAL A 438 -3.45 -1.10 3.80
C VAL A 438 -3.39 -0.26 2.52
N ALA A 439 -2.82 0.94 2.58
CA ALA A 439 -2.36 1.64 1.38
C ALA A 439 -1.31 0.82 0.64
N GLN A 440 -0.50 0.08 1.40
CA GLN A 440 0.43 -0.91 0.86
C GLN A 440 -0.35 -2.09 0.26
N GLU A 441 -1.39 -2.63 0.92
CA GLU A 441 -2.22 -3.74 0.41
C GLU A 441 -2.90 -3.45 -0.95
N LEU A 442 -3.54 -2.29 -1.13
CA LEU A 442 -4.07 -1.89 -2.46
C LEU A 442 -2.97 -1.67 -3.49
N PHE A 443 -1.81 -1.18 -3.02
CA PHE A 443 -0.61 -1.05 -3.83
C PHE A 443 0.10 -2.39 -4.06
N THR A 444 -0.38 -3.51 -3.51
CA THR A 444 0.20 -4.84 -3.72
C THR A 444 -0.58 -5.61 -4.78
N GLU A 445 -1.92 -5.58 -4.73
CA GLU A 445 -2.82 -6.35 -5.61
C GLU A 445 -2.75 -5.93 -7.10
N VAL A 446 -2.74 -4.61 -7.37
CA VAL A 446 -2.65 -4.08 -8.75
C VAL A 446 -1.23 -4.21 -9.32
N ASN A 447 -0.23 -4.46 -8.46
CA ASN A 447 1.19 -4.26 -8.76
C ASN A 447 2.02 -5.55 -8.82
N SER A 448 1.49 -6.71 -8.42
CA SER A 448 2.05 -8.03 -8.75
C SER A 448 2.03 -8.30 -10.26
N ASN A 449 0.96 -7.85 -10.93
CA ASN A 449 0.73 -8.03 -12.36
C ASN A 449 1.87 -7.52 -13.26
N VAL A 450 2.56 -6.43 -12.90
CA VAL A 450 3.67 -5.92 -13.71
C VAL A 450 4.88 -6.85 -13.65
N TYR A 451 5.19 -7.42 -12.48
CA TYR A 451 6.26 -8.42 -12.35
C TYR A 451 5.91 -9.70 -13.10
N GLU A 452 4.69 -10.21 -12.93
CA GLU A 452 4.27 -11.45 -13.58
C GLU A 452 4.27 -11.37 -15.12
N ARG A 453 3.81 -10.23 -15.66
CA ARG A 453 3.87 -9.98 -17.11
C ARG A 453 5.29 -9.82 -17.60
N LEU A 454 6.14 -9.10 -16.87
CA LEU A 454 7.55 -8.95 -17.22
C LEU A 454 8.28 -10.30 -17.21
N VAL A 455 8.09 -11.12 -16.17
CA VAL A 455 8.64 -12.47 -16.09
C VAL A 455 8.14 -13.33 -17.25
N SER A 456 6.84 -13.30 -17.56
CA SER A 456 6.30 -14.03 -18.71
C SER A 456 6.91 -13.58 -20.04
N LEU A 457 7.11 -12.27 -20.24
CA LEU A 457 7.75 -11.72 -21.44
C LEU A 457 9.22 -12.16 -21.54
N LEU A 458 9.96 -12.14 -20.43
CA LEU A 458 11.36 -12.58 -20.38
C LEU A 458 11.47 -14.08 -20.65
N MET A 459 10.53 -14.87 -20.15
CA MET A 459 10.41 -16.29 -20.46
C MET A 459 10.15 -16.55 -21.95
N GLU A 460 9.26 -15.79 -22.59
CA GLU A 460 9.02 -15.85 -24.04
C GLU A 460 10.26 -15.48 -24.86
N LYS A 461 11.11 -14.57 -24.35
CA LYS A 461 12.41 -14.21 -24.96
C LYS A 461 13.51 -15.26 -24.72
N GLY A 462 13.31 -16.20 -23.80
CA GLY A 462 14.36 -17.11 -23.33
C GLY A 462 15.39 -16.48 -22.38
N ASP A 463 15.09 -15.28 -21.83
CA ASP A 463 15.93 -14.63 -20.82
C ASP A 463 15.61 -15.15 -19.41
N ILE A 464 16.09 -16.37 -19.14
CA ILE A 464 15.89 -17.06 -17.86
C ILE A 464 16.53 -16.29 -16.70
N ALA A 465 17.69 -15.67 -16.93
CA ALA A 465 18.40 -14.92 -15.89
C ALA A 465 17.64 -13.66 -15.50
N GLY A 466 17.14 -12.90 -16.49
CA GLY A 466 16.27 -11.76 -16.23
C GLY A 466 14.97 -12.17 -15.55
N ALA A 467 14.34 -13.28 -15.96
CA ALA A 467 13.13 -13.78 -15.30
C ALA A 467 13.38 -14.07 -13.81
N LEU A 468 14.45 -14.79 -13.47
CA LEU A 468 14.83 -15.06 -12.08
C LEU A 468 15.13 -13.77 -11.30
N GLU A 469 15.81 -12.79 -11.91
CA GLU A 469 16.04 -11.48 -11.27
C GLU A 469 14.73 -10.82 -10.84
N TYR A 470 13.74 -10.73 -11.73
CA TYR A 470 12.48 -10.04 -11.41
C TYR A 470 11.59 -10.85 -10.45
N ILE A 471 11.75 -12.17 -10.38
CA ILE A 471 11.13 -13.02 -9.35
C ILE A 471 11.73 -12.73 -7.96
N GLU A 472 13.06 -12.64 -7.86
CA GLU A 472 13.70 -12.29 -6.60
C GLU A 472 13.35 -10.86 -6.16
N ARG A 473 13.30 -9.92 -7.11
CA ARG A 473 12.87 -8.52 -6.85
C ARG A 473 11.46 -8.44 -6.29
N SER A 474 10.52 -9.21 -6.84
CA SER A 474 9.15 -9.20 -6.33
C SER A 474 9.06 -9.74 -4.90
N ARG A 475 9.89 -10.73 -4.55
CA ARG A 475 9.89 -11.41 -3.23
C ARG A 475 10.59 -10.62 -2.12
N LEU A 476 11.80 -10.12 -2.36
CA LEU A 476 12.56 -9.35 -1.36
C LEU A 476 11.79 -8.12 -0.88
N ARG A 477 10.99 -7.55 -1.78
CA ARG A 477 10.15 -6.40 -1.46
C ARG A 477 8.91 -6.78 -0.67
N ALA A 478 8.28 -7.92 -0.97
CA ALA A 478 7.21 -8.45 -0.12
C ALA A 478 7.71 -8.71 1.32
N LEU A 479 8.98 -9.10 1.47
CA LEU A 479 9.63 -9.26 2.77
C LEU A 479 9.92 -7.94 3.48
N ASP A 480 10.59 -6.99 2.82
CA ASP A 480 10.81 -5.64 3.38
C ASP A 480 9.48 -5.01 3.85
N GLU A 481 8.41 -5.18 3.07
CA GLU A 481 7.06 -4.70 3.37
C GLU A 481 6.49 -5.33 4.65
N TYR A 482 6.58 -6.66 4.82
CA TYR A 482 6.16 -7.34 6.06
C TYR A 482 6.98 -6.87 7.28
N MET A 483 8.31 -6.73 7.11
CA MET A 483 9.20 -6.27 8.19
C MET A 483 8.96 -4.82 8.61
N LEU A 484 8.52 -3.97 7.69
CA LEU A 484 8.22 -2.57 7.97
C LEU A 484 6.80 -2.37 8.50
N SER A 485 5.82 -3.20 8.10
CA SER A 485 4.45 -3.10 8.61
C SER A 485 4.31 -3.53 10.07
N SER A 486 5.10 -4.49 10.53
CA SER A 486 5.04 -4.99 11.91
C SER A 486 5.63 -4.01 12.94
N ARG A 487 6.61 -3.18 12.53
CA ARG A 487 7.28 -2.18 13.39
C ARG A 487 6.41 -0.94 13.71
N GLY A 488 5.11 -1.00 13.41
CA GLY A 488 4.14 0.09 13.56
C GLY A 488 3.68 0.37 15.00
N GLY A 489 4.27 -0.26 16.02
CA GLY A 489 4.13 0.13 17.42
C GLY A 489 5.22 1.14 17.80
N ASP A 490 4.83 2.24 18.44
CA ASP A 490 5.67 3.34 18.94
C ASP A 490 7.13 2.94 19.24
N SER A 491 8.05 3.21 18.33
CA SER A 491 9.47 3.33 18.66
C SER A 491 9.99 4.65 18.10
N ASP A 492 10.34 5.53 19.05
CA ASP A 492 11.03 6.78 18.79
C ASP A 492 12.27 6.54 17.93
N SER A 493 12.50 7.48 17.03
CA SER A 493 13.72 7.64 16.25
C SER A 493 14.97 7.49 17.13
N ASN A 494 15.65 6.35 17.03
CA ASN A 494 17.11 6.17 17.17
C ASN A 494 17.46 4.68 17.32
N SER A 495 17.55 3.94 16.21
CA SER A 495 18.42 2.76 16.16
C SER A 495 18.65 2.32 14.71
N ALA A 496 19.92 2.40 14.31
CA ALA A 496 20.66 1.57 13.36
C ALA A 496 21.70 2.41 12.59
N GLU A 497 22.71 2.89 13.33
CA GLU A 497 24.06 2.98 12.76
C GLU A 497 24.62 1.56 12.75
N SER A 498 24.74 0.95 11.57
CA SER A 498 25.76 -0.07 11.35
C SER A 498 26.44 0.19 10.01
N ASP A 499 27.76 -0.01 10.04
CA ASP A 499 28.75 0.42 9.07
C ASP A 499 28.43 0.05 7.62
N THR A 500 28.03 1.04 6.82
CA THR A 500 28.06 0.95 5.36
C THR A 500 28.78 2.17 4.76
N ASN A 501 29.92 1.86 4.13
CA ASN A 501 30.71 2.63 3.17
C ASN A 501 31.02 4.11 3.49
N THR A 502 32.32 4.43 3.50
CA THR A 502 32.88 5.80 3.59
C THR A 502 32.31 6.77 2.53
N LYS A 503 31.75 6.25 1.42
CA LYS A 503 31.04 7.03 0.39
C LYS A 503 29.61 7.44 0.79
N ASP A 504 28.93 6.69 1.66
CA ASP A 504 27.59 7.03 2.16
C ASP A 504 27.65 8.09 3.26
N ALA A 505 28.72 8.06 4.07
CA ALA A 505 29.07 9.19 4.93
C ALA A 505 29.35 10.45 4.10
N LEU A 506 30.18 10.35 3.05
CA LEU A 506 30.52 11.47 2.16
C LEU A 506 29.30 12.04 1.40
N THR A 507 28.36 11.19 0.99
CA THR A 507 27.15 11.62 0.27
C THR A 507 26.15 12.27 1.23
N ARG A 508 25.99 11.75 2.46
CA ARG A 508 25.19 12.40 3.51
C ARG A 508 25.76 13.76 3.90
N GLU A 509 27.08 13.85 4.02
CA GLU A 509 27.80 15.09 4.27
C GLU A 509 27.58 16.09 3.12
N LYS A 510 27.64 15.63 1.87
CA LYS A 510 27.40 16.48 0.69
C LYS A 510 25.94 16.93 0.53
N ILE A 511 24.97 16.08 0.83
CA ILE A 511 23.54 16.47 0.87
C ILE A 511 23.29 17.48 1.99
N LYS A 512 23.93 17.28 3.14
CA LYS A 512 23.88 18.23 4.26
C LYS A 512 24.48 19.58 3.87
N GLU A 513 25.66 19.60 3.24
CA GLU A 513 26.28 20.82 2.71
C GLU A 513 25.39 21.54 1.69
N LEU A 514 24.79 20.81 0.74
CA LEU A 514 23.89 21.39 -0.25
C LEU A 514 22.61 21.97 0.38
N ARG A 515 22.06 21.31 1.41
CA ARG A 515 20.91 21.81 2.17
C ARG A 515 21.27 23.06 2.98
N GLU A 516 22.45 23.08 3.61
CA GLU A 516 22.96 24.24 4.34
C GLU A 516 23.24 25.42 3.40
N GLN A 517 23.82 25.17 2.22
CA GLN A 517 24.02 26.19 1.18
C GLN A 517 22.70 26.72 0.63
N ALA A 518 21.69 25.86 0.47
CA ALA A 518 20.36 26.26 0.05
C ALA A 518 19.67 27.09 1.13
N ALA A 519 19.78 26.70 2.42
CA ALA A 519 19.27 27.47 3.55
C ALA A 519 19.94 28.84 3.67
N LYS A 520 21.25 28.91 3.46
CA LYS A 520 22.01 30.16 3.44
C LYS A 520 21.62 31.06 2.26
N SER A 521 21.46 30.48 1.06
CA SER A 521 21.01 31.22 -0.14
C SER A 521 19.55 31.71 -0.02
N LEU A 522 18.72 31.01 0.76
CA LEU A 522 17.37 31.44 1.13
C LEU A 522 17.39 32.70 2.02
N LEU A 523 18.38 32.81 2.91
CA LEU A 523 18.57 33.99 3.77
C LEU A 523 19.13 35.20 2.98
N GLU A 524 19.81 34.96 1.86
CA GLU A 524 20.50 35.98 1.05
C GLU A 524 19.72 36.42 -0.22
N GLY A 525 18.41 36.11 -0.33
CA GLY A 525 17.57 36.63 -1.41
C GLY A 525 17.34 35.69 -2.59
N GLY A 526 17.54 34.38 -2.43
CA GLY A 526 16.83 33.34 -3.19
C GLY A 526 17.34 33.00 -4.60
N LYS A 527 18.54 33.44 -5.01
CA LYS A 527 19.12 32.99 -6.30
C LYS A 527 19.75 31.59 -6.16
N GLY A 528 19.40 30.66 -7.04
CA GLY A 528 20.03 29.33 -7.14
C GLY A 528 19.53 28.26 -6.16
N VAL A 529 18.65 28.60 -5.22
CA VAL A 529 18.08 27.67 -4.21
C VAL A 529 17.36 26.49 -4.87
N LYS A 530 16.56 26.75 -5.91
CA LYS A 530 15.87 25.70 -6.67
C LYS A 530 16.86 24.72 -7.30
N THR A 531 17.93 25.23 -7.90
CA THR A 531 18.97 24.39 -8.51
C THR A 531 19.71 23.56 -7.45
N LEU A 532 20.00 24.12 -6.28
CA LEU A 532 20.66 23.40 -5.18
C LEU A 532 19.75 22.32 -4.59
N MET A 533 18.46 22.61 -4.39
CA MET A 533 17.47 21.65 -3.91
C MET A 533 17.17 20.56 -4.94
N ASP A 534 17.05 20.92 -6.23
CA ASP A 534 16.90 19.97 -7.33
C ASP A 534 18.17 19.09 -7.45
N THR A 535 19.37 19.64 -7.21
CA THR A 535 20.63 18.88 -7.21
C THR A 535 20.72 17.95 -6.02
N ALA A 536 20.34 18.39 -4.82
CA ALA A 536 20.33 17.55 -3.62
C ALA A 536 19.27 16.44 -3.70
N ALA A 537 18.07 16.76 -4.21
CA ALA A 537 17.02 15.78 -4.46
C ALA A 537 17.43 14.79 -5.55
N LYS A 538 18.08 15.27 -6.61
CA LYS A 538 18.62 14.41 -7.67
C LYS A 538 19.77 13.54 -7.18
N GLU A 539 20.75 14.05 -6.43
CA GLU A 539 21.82 13.21 -5.86
C GLU A 539 21.27 12.19 -4.85
N PHE A 540 20.26 12.56 -4.05
CA PHE A 540 19.59 11.62 -3.15
C PHE A 540 18.82 10.54 -3.92
N GLN A 541 18.06 10.93 -4.94
CA GLN A 541 17.30 9.99 -5.78
C GLN A 541 18.21 9.12 -6.64
N ASP A 542 19.24 9.68 -7.26
CA ASP A 542 20.24 8.95 -8.05
C ASP A 542 21.00 7.98 -7.14
N ARG A 543 21.35 8.35 -5.90
CA ARG A 543 22.00 7.45 -4.93
C ARG A 543 21.05 6.38 -4.38
N GLN A 544 19.79 6.72 -4.09
CA GLN A 544 18.78 5.73 -3.69
C GLN A 544 18.49 4.75 -4.81
N LYS A 545 18.42 5.24 -6.06
CA LYS A 545 18.31 4.41 -7.24
C LYS A 545 19.57 3.58 -7.45
N ASP A 546 20.76 4.11 -7.22
CA ASP A 546 22.04 3.42 -7.37
C ASP A 546 22.28 2.40 -6.24
N ILE A 547 21.81 2.65 -5.01
CA ILE A 547 21.83 1.70 -3.88
C ILE A 547 20.77 0.63 -4.07
N THR A 548 19.53 1.00 -4.42
CA THR A 548 18.46 0.04 -4.70
C THR A 548 18.81 -0.81 -5.91
N GLN A 549 19.22 -0.21 -7.04
CA GLN A 549 19.72 -0.97 -8.19
C GLN A 549 21.00 -1.73 -7.86
N LYS A 550 22.00 -1.19 -7.14
CA LYS A 550 23.19 -2.00 -6.81
C LYS A 550 22.87 -3.13 -5.87
N VAL A 551 22.27 -2.87 -4.72
CA VAL A 551 21.94 -3.90 -3.73
C VAL A 551 21.11 -4.98 -4.41
N THR A 552 20.11 -4.64 -5.22
CA THR A 552 19.24 -5.59 -5.92
C THR A 552 19.90 -6.29 -7.12
N LEU A 553 20.66 -5.57 -7.96
CA LEU A 553 21.35 -6.14 -9.13
C LEU A 553 22.53 -7.00 -8.68
N GLU A 554 23.26 -6.59 -7.64
CA GLU A 554 24.31 -7.35 -6.95
C GLU A 554 23.67 -8.56 -6.24
N PHE A 555 22.50 -8.45 -5.60
CA PHE A 555 21.76 -9.59 -5.02
C PHE A 555 21.36 -10.64 -6.06
N ALA A 556 20.71 -10.23 -7.16
CA ALA A 556 20.16 -11.15 -8.16
C ALA A 556 21.26 -11.79 -9.04
N THR A 557 22.29 -11.02 -9.43
CA THR A 557 23.47 -11.61 -10.07
C THR A 557 24.23 -12.53 -9.13
N THR A 558 24.26 -12.23 -7.82
CA THR A 558 24.87 -13.11 -6.82
C THR A 558 24.09 -14.40 -6.65
N SER A 559 22.75 -14.42 -6.65
CA SER A 559 21.95 -15.65 -6.57
C SER A 559 22.22 -16.60 -7.76
N VAL A 560 22.20 -16.10 -8.99
CA VAL A 560 22.45 -16.93 -10.18
C VAL A 560 23.90 -17.44 -10.21
N ASN A 561 24.85 -16.63 -9.75
CA ASN A 561 26.26 -17.02 -9.68
C ASN A 561 26.58 -17.94 -8.49
N LYS A 562 25.92 -17.79 -7.34
CA LYS A 562 26.09 -18.65 -6.15
C LYS A 562 25.42 -20.02 -6.32
N ALA A 563 24.49 -20.19 -7.24
CA ALA A 563 23.93 -21.50 -7.60
C ALA A 563 25.01 -22.52 -7.98
N SER A 564 26.19 -22.09 -8.44
CA SER A 564 27.32 -22.98 -8.69
C SER A 564 27.86 -23.68 -7.45
N ASN A 565 27.64 -23.11 -6.26
CA ASN A 565 28.11 -23.61 -4.97
C ASN A 565 27.18 -24.69 -4.38
N LEU A 566 26.05 -24.97 -5.02
CA LEU A 566 25.14 -26.03 -4.59
C LEU A 566 25.86 -27.39 -4.60
N PRO A 567 25.62 -28.24 -3.59
CA PRO A 567 26.12 -29.61 -3.60
C PRO A 567 25.68 -30.37 -4.86
N PRO A 568 26.52 -31.27 -5.42
CA PRO A 568 26.19 -32.00 -6.66
C PRO A 568 24.88 -32.80 -6.60
N ASP A 569 24.49 -33.28 -5.42
CA ASP A 569 23.26 -34.04 -5.17
C ASP A 569 22.03 -33.15 -4.90
N THR A 570 22.18 -31.82 -4.96
CA THR A 570 21.14 -30.85 -4.60
C THR A 570 20.64 -30.07 -5.80
N ALA A 571 19.31 -29.94 -5.91
CA ALA A 571 18.64 -29.08 -6.87
C ALA A 571 17.75 -28.06 -6.12
N VAL A 572 17.82 -26.80 -6.53
CA VAL A 572 16.89 -25.75 -6.10
C VAL A 572 15.82 -25.59 -7.18
N ILE A 573 14.55 -25.67 -6.81
CA ILE A 573 13.40 -25.57 -7.71
C ILE A 573 12.60 -24.34 -7.32
N THR A 574 12.70 -23.27 -8.12
CA THR A 574 11.91 -22.05 -7.91
C THR A 574 10.63 -22.12 -8.73
N TYR A 575 9.49 -22.09 -8.06
CA TYR A 575 8.20 -21.99 -8.72
C TYR A 575 7.72 -20.54 -8.75
N PHE A 576 7.14 -20.13 -9.86
CA PHE A 576 6.56 -18.81 -10.02
C PHE A 576 5.25 -18.89 -10.82
N PRO A 577 4.09 -18.82 -10.15
CA PRO A 577 2.80 -18.61 -10.80
C PRO A 577 2.79 -17.23 -11.45
N ALA A 578 2.57 -17.17 -12.76
CA ALA A 578 2.39 -15.92 -13.48
C ALA A 578 1.04 -15.93 -14.23
N ILE A 579 0.60 -14.75 -14.65
CA ILE A 579 -0.67 -14.52 -15.34
C ILE A 579 -0.97 -15.47 -16.52
N LYS A 580 0.05 -15.94 -17.26
CA LYS A 580 -0.13 -16.82 -18.44
C LYS A 580 0.09 -18.31 -18.14
N ALA A 581 0.97 -18.61 -17.17
CA ALA A 581 1.42 -19.95 -16.87
C ALA A 581 2.19 -19.96 -15.55
N THR A 582 2.32 -21.13 -14.95
CA THR A 582 3.27 -21.35 -13.86
C THR A 582 4.62 -21.78 -14.44
N TYR A 583 5.70 -21.19 -13.95
CA TYR A 583 7.06 -21.55 -14.34
C TYR A 583 7.79 -22.29 -13.21
N ALA A 584 8.64 -23.25 -13.59
CA ALA A 584 9.57 -23.93 -12.69
C ALA A 584 11.00 -23.71 -13.17
N PHE A 585 11.86 -23.18 -12.31
CA PHE A 585 13.27 -22.96 -12.59
C PHE A 585 14.11 -23.92 -11.77
N VAL A 586 14.91 -24.75 -12.44
CA VAL A 586 15.76 -25.76 -11.82
C VAL A 586 17.21 -25.30 -11.86
N SER A 587 17.78 -25.04 -10.69
CA SER A 587 19.17 -24.62 -10.47
C SER A 587 19.98 -25.75 -9.83
N ARG A 588 21.16 -26.05 -10.37
CA ARG A 588 22.06 -27.12 -9.89
C ARG A 588 23.51 -26.64 -9.88
N GLY A 589 24.31 -27.19 -8.96
CA GLY A 589 25.74 -26.90 -8.84
C GLY A 589 26.48 -27.03 -10.18
N GLY A 590 27.26 -26.00 -10.53
CA GLY A 590 28.06 -25.94 -11.76
C GLY A 590 27.29 -25.92 -13.10
N ARG A 591 25.96 -25.76 -13.10
CA ARG A 591 25.14 -25.73 -14.34
C ARG A 591 24.31 -24.45 -14.43
N LYS A 592 24.03 -24.00 -15.65
CA LYS A 592 23.08 -22.90 -15.87
C LYS A 592 21.66 -23.32 -15.45
N PRO A 593 20.85 -22.42 -14.86
CA PRO A 593 19.45 -22.70 -14.58
C PRO A 593 18.68 -23.05 -15.85
N VAL A 594 17.74 -23.98 -15.73
CA VAL A 594 16.81 -24.37 -16.81
C VAL A 594 15.40 -24.10 -16.36
N ALA A 595 14.58 -23.53 -17.24
CA ALA A 595 13.21 -23.16 -16.93
C ALA A 595 12.22 -24.05 -17.71
N TYR A 596 11.11 -24.38 -17.07
CA TYR A 596 10.01 -25.19 -17.59
C TYR A 596 8.71 -24.42 -17.46
N THR A 597 7.89 -24.46 -18.52
CA THR A 597 6.53 -23.92 -18.48
C THR A 597 5.57 -25.05 -18.12
N LEU A 598 4.90 -24.92 -16.98
CA LEU A 598 3.90 -25.88 -16.51
C LEU A 598 2.56 -25.53 -17.18
N ALA A 599 2.34 -26.05 -18.39
CA ALA A 599 1.24 -25.66 -19.26
C ALA A 599 -0.15 -25.90 -18.63
N ASN A 600 -1.12 -25.03 -18.95
CA ASN A 600 -2.53 -25.07 -18.53
C ASN A 600 -2.83 -24.80 -17.05
N LEU A 601 -1.85 -24.34 -16.27
CA LEU A 601 -2.02 -23.93 -14.87
C LEU A 601 -1.86 -22.41 -14.74
N ASP A 602 -2.96 -21.69 -14.98
CA ASP A 602 -3.09 -20.28 -14.59
C ASP A 602 -3.32 -20.16 -13.08
N GLN A 603 -3.20 -18.94 -12.55
CA GLN A 603 -3.29 -18.68 -11.11
C GLN A 603 -4.65 -19.11 -10.50
N ALA A 604 -5.74 -19.00 -11.27
CA ALA A 604 -7.08 -19.40 -10.84
C ALA A 604 -7.17 -20.90 -10.61
N LYS A 605 -6.76 -21.69 -11.61
CA LYS A 605 -6.75 -23.14 -11.46
C LYS A 605 -5.78 -23.58 -10.37
N LEU A 606 -4.62 -22.93 -10.28
CA LEU A 606 -3.66 -23.20 -9.23
C LEU A 606 -4.27 -23.01 -7.84
N HIS A 607 -4.97 -21.90 -7.63
CA HIS A 607 -5.67 -21.61 -6.40
C HIS A 607 -6.65 -22.72 -6.03
N ASP A 608 -7.49 -23.16 -6.97
CA ASP A 608 -8.46 -24.24 -6.75
C ASP A 608 -7.78 -25.58 -6.37
N TYR A 609 -6.68 -25.92 -7.05
CA TYR A 609 -5.88 -27.12 -6.73
C TYR A 609 -5.29 -27.04 -5.32
N VAL A 610 -4.75 -25.89 -4.93
CA VAL A 610 -4.14 -25.67 -3.61
C VAL A 610 -5.20 -25.76 -2.51
N LEU A 611 -6.35 -25.09 -2.67
CA LEU A 611 -7.44 -25.15 -1.69
C LEU A 611 -7.98 -26.59 -1.52
N SER A 612 -8.17 -27.30 -2.64
CA SER A 612 -8.61 -28.70 -2.60
C SER A 612 -7.61 -29.59 -1.87
N ALA A 613 -6.31 -29.40 -2.13
CA ALA A 613 -5.25 -30.13 -1.45
C ALA A 613 -5.19 -29.81 0.05
N ARG A 614 -5.28 -28.53 0.44
CA ARG A 614 -5.32 -28.13 1.86
C ARG A 614 -6.54 -28.72 2.57
N SER A 615 -7.71 -28.68 1.95
CA SER A 615 -8.92 -29.29 2.51
C SER A 615 -8.72 -30.77 2.86
N TYR A 616 -8.04 -31.53 1.99
CA TYR A 616 -7.65 -32.92 2.27
C TYR A 616 -6.59 -33.03 3.37
N LEU A 617 -5.53 -32.23 3.31
CA LEU A 617 -4.38 -32.30 4.22
C LEU A 617 -4.72 -31.87 5.66
N GLN A 618 -5.70 -30.98 5.85
CA GLN A 618 -6.09 -30.43 7.16
C GLN A 618 -7.20 -31.22 7.89
N HIS A 619 -7.88 -32.15 7.21
CA HIS A 619 -8.99 -32.90 7.80
C HIS A 619 -8.68 -34.39 7.81
N LYS A 620 -8.35 -34.93 8.99
CA LYS A 620 -8.03 -36.36 9.18
C LYS A 620 -9.17 -37.31 8.77
N GLU A 621 -10.42 -36.85 8.78
CA GLU A 621 -11.59 -37.62 8.39
C GLU A 621 -11.78 -37.68 6.87
N ASN A 622 -11.11 -36.81 6.12
CA ASN A 622 -11.25 -36.75 4.68
C ASN A 622 -10.39 -37.84 4.03
N THR A 623 -11.03 -38.88 3.51
CA THR A 623 -10.36 -40.00 2.80
C THR A 623 -10.40 -39.86 1.28
N SER A 624 -11.13 -38.85 0.77
CA SER A 624 -11.36 -38.61 -0.66
C SER A 624 -10.61 -37.35 -1.07
N GLY A 625 -9.42 -37.51 -1.64
CA GLY A 625 -8.54 -36.36 -1.92
C GLY A 625 -7.09 -36.74 -2.17
N LYS A 626 -6.69 -37.99 -1.94
CA LYS A 626 -5.34 -38.49 -2.26
C LYS A 626 -4.95 -38.25 -3.73
N GLU A 627 -5.93 -38.32 -4.64
CA GLU A 627 -5.78 -38.05 -6.07
C GLU A 627 -5.32 -36.61 -6.38
N ILE A 628 -5.64 -35.64 -5.51
CA ILE A 628 -5.18 -34.27 -5.69
C ILE A 628 -3.66 -34.17 -5.52
N LEU A 629 -3.08 -34.93 -4.58
CA LEU A 629 -1.64 -34.95 -4.34
C LEU A 629 -0.89 -35.62 -5.50
N ALA A 630 -1.50 -36.60 -6.16
CA ALA A 630 -0.98 -37.19 -7.39
C ALA A 630 -1.09 -36.24 -8.59
N SER A 631 -2.18 -35.48 -8.66
CA SER A 631 -2.36 -34.45 -9.69
C SER A 631 -1.31 -33.34 -9.54
N LEU A 632 -1.09 -32.87 -8.32
CA LEU A 632 -0.07 -31.87 -8.02
C LEU A 632 1.36 -32.39 -8.28
N TYR A 633 1.65 -33.66 -8.02
CA TYR A 633 2.91 -34.30 -8.44
C TYR A 633 3.10 -34.23 -9.96
N THR A 634 2.05 -34.60 -10.70
CA THR A 634 2.06 -34.61 -12.17
C THR A 634 2.28 -33.21 -12.74
N ILE A 635 1.78 -32.17 -12.06
CA ILE A 635 1.91 -30.78 -12.48
C ILE A 635 3.31 -30.23 -12.15
N PHE A 636 3.83 -30.48 -10.94
CA PHE A 636 5.02 -29.80 -10.46
C PHE A 636 6.31 -30.61 -10.61
N ILE A 637 6.26 -31.92 -10.39
CA ILE A 637 7.45 -32.77 -10.33
C ILE A 637 7.70 -33.49 -11.65
N SER A 638 6.68 -34.11 -12.24
CA SER A 638 6.85 -34.87 -13.49
C SER A 638 7.50 -34.08 -14.64
N PRO A 639 7.21 -32.78 -14.87
CA PRO A 639 7.85 -32.02 -15.95
C PRO A 639 9.35 -31.79 -15.77
N ILE A 640 9.85 -31.88 -14.54
CA ILE A 640 11.25 -31.63 -14.19
C ILE A 640 11.99 -32.90 -13.75
N GLU A 641 11.32 -34.05 -13.72
CA GLU A 641 11.80 -35.30 -13.11
C GLU A 641 13.11 -35.80 -13.72
N GLU A 642 13.23 -35.76 -15.06
CA GLU A 642 14.46 -36.12 -15.78
C GLU A 642 15.66 -35.25 -15.34
N MET A 643 15.40 -33.98 -15.05
CA MET A 643 16.43 -33.02 -14.66
C MET A 643 16.91 -33.22 -13.22
N ILE A 644 16.04 -33.72 -12.35
CA ILE A 644 16.32 -33.90 -10.90
C ILE A 644 16.54 -35.37 -10.51
N GLN A 645 16.59 -36.29 -11.47
CA GLN A 645 16.72 -37.73 -11.21
C GLN A 645 17.96 -38.07 -10.35
N ASP A 646 19.10 -37.44 -10.66
CA ASP A 646 20.37 -37.65 -9.97
C ASP A 646 20.48 -36.88 -8.64
N ASN A 647 19.58 -35.92 -8.40
CA ASN A 647 19.57 -35.11 -7.19
C ASN A 647 18.81 -35.83 -6.08
N GLN A 648 19.47 -36.11 -4.96
CA GLN A 648 18.84 -36.70 -3.78
C GLN A 648 18.11 -35.65 -2.94
N THR A 649 18.52 -34.39 -3.04
CA THR A 649 17.99 -33.26 -2.28
C THR A 649 17.31 -32.26 -3.20
N LEU A 650 16.05 -31.96 -2.91
CA LEU A 650 15.22 -30.97 -3.59
C LEU A 650 14.92 -29.85 -2.61
N ILE A 651 15.34 -28.63 -2.96
CA ILE A 651 15.04 -27.42 -2.22
C ILE A 651 13.96 -26.68 -2.98
N ILE A 652 12.76 -26.67 -2.44
CA ILE A 652 11.60 -26.04 -3.04
C ILE A 652 11.60 -24.57 -2.65
N TYR A 653 11.52 -23.69 -3.64
CA TYR A 653 11.30 -22.27 -3.42
C TYR A 653 9.91 -21.87 -3.92
N PRO A 654 8.86 -22.06 -3.11
CA PRO A 654 7.48 -21.83 -3.52
C PRO A 654 7.19 -20.33 -3.61
N HIS A 655 6.22 -19.94 -4.44
CA HIS A 655 5.69 -18.56 -4.51
C HIS A 655 4.18 -18.60 -4.32
N ASP A 656 3.63 -17.57 -3.67
CA ASP A 656 2.18 -17.36 -3.55
C ASP A 656 1.48 -18.58 -2.87
N TYR A 657 0.36 -19.05 -3.43
CA TYR A 657 -0.39 -20.22 -2.94
C TYR A 657 0.45 -21.50 -2.77
N LEU A 658 1.60 -21.63 -3.45
CA LEU A 658 2.43 -22.83 -3.36
C LEU A 658 3.10 -23.01 -2.00
N THR A 659 3.23 -21.95 -1.20
CA THR A 659 3.80 -22.00 0.16
C THR A 659 3.00 -22.90 1.10
N TYR A 660 1.74 -23.16 0.75
CA TYR A 660 0.78 -23.87 1.60
C TYR A 660 0.66 -25.37 1.33
N ILE A 661 1.47 -25.90 0.41
CA ILE A 661 1.46 -27.30 0.00
C ILE A 661 2.77 -27.97 0.43
N PRO A 662 2.70 -29.05 1.23
CA PRO A 662 3.87 -29.88 1.51
C PRO A 662 4.20 -30.76 0.30
N PHE A 663 5.19 -30.35 -0.49
CA PHE A 663 5.76 -31.08 -1.61
C PHE A 663 6.20 -32.51 -1.24
N GLU A 664 6.64 -32.72 0.00
CA GLU A 664 6.98 -34.05 0.54
C GLU A 664 5.80 -35.04 0.52
N ALA A 665 4.57 -34.54 0.56
CA ALA A 665 3.33 -35.33 0.52
C ALA A 665 2.79 -35.55 -0.90
N LEU A 666 3.43 -35.00 -1.93
CA LEU A 666 3.03 -35.27 -3.31
C LEU A 666 3.26 -36.73 -3.66
N ILE A 667 2.36 -37.30 -4.47
CA ILE A 667 2.31 -38.75 -4.73
C ILE A 667 2.77 -39.03 -6.15
N SER A 668 3.84 -39.78 -6.28
CA SER A 668 4.38 -40.21 -7.57
C SER A 668 3.48 -41.26 -8.25
N PRO A 669 3.67 -41.51 -9.56
CA PRO A 669 2.93 -42.54 -10.29
C PRO A 669 3.05 -43.95 -9.69
N ASP A 670 4.15 -44.26 -8.99
CA ASP A 670 4.36 -45.52 -8.27
C ASP A 670 3.72 -45.56 -6.87
N GLN A 671 2.80 -44.62 -6.57
CA GLN A 671 2.00 -44.55 -5.34
C GLN A 671 2.81 -44.34 -4.06
N LYS A 672 3.97 -43.69 -4.16
CA LYS A 672 4.80 -43.30 -3.01
C LYS A 672 4.74 -41.80 -2.79
N TYR A 673 4.90 -41.38 -1.55
CA TYR A 673 5.11 -39.97 -1.24
C TYR A 673 6.51 -39.55 -1.70
N LEU A 674 6.67 -38.31 -2.16
CA LEU A 674 7.96 -37.78 -2.64
C LEU A 674 9.05 -37.91 -1.56
N VAL A 675 8.69 -37.73 -0.29
CA VAL A 675 9.59 -37.90 0.87
C VAL A 675 10.22 -39.30 0.96
N GLU A 676 9.57 -40.34 0.42
CA GLU A 676 10.11 -41.71 0.44
C GLU A 676 11.31 -41.87 -0.49
N SER A 677 11.40 -41.05 -1.55
CA SER A 677 12.43 -41.17 -2.59
C SER A 677 13.44 -40.03 -2.60
N LYS A 678 13.07 -38.84 -2.11
CA LYS A 678 13.90 -37.63 -2.12
C LYS A 678 13.91 -36.97 -0.75
N ARG A 679 14.98 -36.22 -0.46
CA ARG A 679 14.98 -35.21 0.59
C ARG A 679 14.30 -33.96 0.04
N VAL A 680 13.22 -33.52 0.66
CA VAL A 680 12.48 -32.29 0.33
C VAL A 680 12.67 -31.29 1.47
N THR A 681 13.15 -30.10 1.14
CA THR A 681 13.28 -28.96 2.06
C THR A 681 12.86 -27.67 1.33
N TYR A 682 12.78 -26.56 2.06
CA TYR A 682 12.24 -25.30 1.56
C TYR A 682 13.20 -24.14 1.78
N ALA A 683 13.22 -23.21 0.83
CA ALA A 683 13.88 -21.93 0.98
C ALA A 683 12.86 -20.81 1.23
N HIS A 684 13.25 -19.78 1.99
CA HIS A 684 12.51 -18.52 2.11
C HIS A 684 13.20 -17.38 1.34
N SER A 685 14.52 -17.44 1.30
CA SER A 685 15.39 -16.56 0.52
C SER A 685 16.44 -17.44 -0.12
N ILE A 686 16.62 -17.30 -1.43
CA ILE A 686 17.67 -18.01 -2.16
C ILE A 686 19.06 -17.59 -1.64
N ASN A 687 19.23 -16.34 -1.22
CA ASN A 687 20.51 -15.86 -0.72
C ASN A 687 20.81 -16.34 0.69
N ASP A 688 19.83 -16.34 1.59
CA ASP A 688 20.00 -16.90 2.93
C ASP A 688 20.34 -18.38 2.83
N LEU A 689 19.71 -19.09 1.89
CA LEU A 689 20.02 -20.48 1.59
C LEU A 689 21.47 -20.64 1.13
N TYR A 690 21.93 -19.81 0.18
CA TYR A 690 23.32 -19.90 -0.30
C TYR A 690 24.34 -19.51 0.78
N ASP A 691 24.04 -18.49 1.58
CA ASP A 691 24.88 -18.08 2.70
C ASP A 691 24.92 -19.17 3.78
N ALA A 692 23.80 -19.85 4.03
CA ALA A 692 23.75 -21.03 4.90
C ALA A 692 24.63 -22.16 4.35
N PHE A 693 24.61 -22.43 3.03
CA PHE A 693 25.52 -23.42 2.43
C PHE A 693 26.99 -23.05 2.55
N ASP A 694 27.33 -21.77 2.47
CA ASP A 694 28.72 -21.31 2.64
C ASP A 694 29.17 -21.37 4.12
N LYS A 695 28.27 -21.07 5.07
CA LYS A 695 28.53 -21.14 6.52
C LYS A 695 28.56 -22.59 7.05
N ASN A 696 27.69 -23.49 6.57
CA ASN A 696 27.53 -24.87 7.10
C ASN A 696 28.42 -25.94 6.47
N ARG A 697 29.53 -25.57 5.79
CA ARG A 697 30.49 -26.56 5.25
C ARG A 697 31.13 -27.47 6.31
N SER A 698 30.98 -27.15 7.60
CA SER A 698 31.56 -27.87 8.74
C SER A 698 30.65 -28.98 9.31
N GLY A 699 29.37 -29.04 8.92
CA GLY A 699 28.35 -29.94 9.48
C GLY A 699 27.86 -29.52 10.87
N ILE A 700 26.62 -29.90 11.22
CA ILE A 700 26.04 -29.62 12.54
C ILE A 700 26.66 -30.57 13.58
N ASN A 701 27.54 -30.05 14.43
CA ASN A 701 28.02 -30.76 15.62
C ASN A 701 27.04 -30.53 16.76
N LEU A 702 26.03 -31.39 16.87
CA LEU A 702 25.03 -31.34 17.93
C LEU A 702 25.71 -31.50 19.31
N GLN A 703 25.70 -30.47 20.14
CA GLN A 703 26.30 -30.51 21.48
C GLN A 703 25.30 -30.10 22.57
N SER A 704 24.21 -29.41 22.24
CA SER A 704 23.17 -29.04 23.19
C SER A 704 21.82 -28.67 22.56
N VAL A 705 20.75 -28.94 23.31
CA VAL A 705 19.34 -28.71 22.98
C VAL A 705 18.66 -28.03 24.17
N ALA A 706 17.96 -26.92 23.93
CA ALA A 706 17.01 -26.36 24.87
C ALA A 706 15.58 -26.67 24.44
N VAL A 707 14.77 -27.15 25.37
CA VAL A 707 13.36 -27.53 25.14
C VAL A 707 12.46 -26.70 26.04
N PHE A 708 11.57 -25.93 25.44
CA PHE A 708 10.51 -25.15 26.08
C PHE A 708 9.19 -25.86 25.83
N ALA A 709 8.47 -26.26 26.88
CA ALA A 709 7.26 -27.06 26.72
C ALA A 709 6.11 -26.63 27.64
N ASN A 710 4.91 -26.58 27.07
CA ASN A 710 3.66 -26.26 27.76
C ASN A 710 3.77 -25.01 28.66
N PRO A 711 4.11 -23.82 28.14
CA PRO A 711 4.27 -22.64 28.97
C PRO A 711 2.98 -22.28 29.73
N GLN A 712 3.11 -21.91 31.01
CA GLN A 712 1.99 -21.56 31.89
C GLN A 712 2.28 -20.26 32.67
N PRO A 713 1.27 -19.44 32.98
CA PRO A 713 -0.15 -19.62 32.66
C PRO A 713 -0.48 -19.28 31.20
N LEU A 714 -1.47 -19.96 30.64
CA LEU A 714 -1.94 -19.69 29.27
C LEU A 714 -2.75 -18.39 29.15
N PRO A 715 -2.63 -17.67 28.02
CA PRO A 715 -3.54 -16.60 27.63
C PRO A 715 -5.01 -17.06 27.61
N ALA A 716 -5.93 -16.12 27.85
CA ALA A 716 -7.37 -16.40 27.84
C ALA A 716 -7.83 -16.96 26.49
N GLY A 717 -8.51 -18.11 26.52
CA GLY A 717 -9.05 -18.77 25.32
C GLY A 717 -8.20 -19.94 24.79
N LEU A 718 -6.95 -20.08 25.24
CA LEU A 718 -6.10 -21.22 24.88
C LEU A 718 -6.30 -22.38 25.88
N LYS A 719 -6.22 -23.61 25.35
CA LYS A 719 -6.33 -24.85 26.13
C LYS A 719 -4.95 -25.44 26.39
N GLU A 720 -4.79 -26.16 27.49
CA GLU A 720 -3.54 -26.86 27.80
C GLU A 720 -3.15 -27.88 26.73
N LEU A 721 -1.86 -27.91 26.37
CA LEU A 721 -1.29 -28.88 25.44
C LEU A 721 -0.84 -30.12 26.22
N ALA A 722 -1.76 -31.05 26.44
CA ALA A 722 -1.59 -32.20 27.33
C ALA A 722 -0.43 -33.15 26.96
N ASN A 723 0.10 -33.09 25.73
CA ASN A 723 1.24 -33.90 25.29
C ASN A 723 2.52 -33.09 25.03
N ALA A 724 2.51 -31.76 25.13
CA ALA A 724 3.73 -30.94 24.96
C ALA A 724 4.79 -31.26 26.03
N GLU A 725 4.40 -31.48 27.29
CA GLU A 725 5.36 -31.91 28.31
C GLU A 725 5.89 -33.33 28.10
N LYS A 726 5.04 -34.22 27.54
CA LYS A 726 5.43 -35.60 27.21
C LYS A 726 6.38 -35.63 26.01
N GLU A 727 6.20 -34.71 25.07
CA GLU A 727 7.16 -34.49 23.99
C GLU A 727 8.53 -34.11 24.56
N ALA A 728 8.58 -33.13 25.47
CA ALA A 728 9.83 -32.75 26.13
C ALA A 728 10.49 -33.91 26.92
N ASP A 729 9.69 -34.74 27.60
CA ASP A 729 10.21 -35.93 28.29
C ASP A 729 10.83 -36.94 27.32
N LYS A 730 10.15 -37.24 26.20
CA LYS A 730 10.69 -38.12 25.16
C LYS A 730 12.00 -37.57 24.57
N ILE A 731 12.10 -36.26 24.35
CA ILE A 731 13.34 -35.64 23.85
C ILE A 731 14.48 -35.88 24.84
N LYS A 732 14.22 -35.65 26.13
CA LYS A 732 15.21 -35.87 27.21
C LYS A 732 15.60 -37.34 27.37
N GLU A 733 14.69 -38.28 27.15
CA GLU A 733 14.96 -39.72 27.22
C GLU A 733 15.80 -40.24 26.04
N ASN A 734 15.62 -39.63 24.86
CA ASN A 734 16.27 -40.06 23.62
C ASN A 734 17.68 -39.46 23.41
N LEU A 735 18.08 -38.47 24.21
CA LEU A 735 19.37 -37.81 24.12
C LEU A 735 20.17 -37.95 25.43
N PRO A 736 21.51 -37.87 25.39
CA PRO A 736 22.32 -37.80 26.62
C PRO A 736 21.91 -36.59 27.47
N GLN A 737 21.65 -36.81 28.76
CA GLN A 737 21.15 -35.78 29.67
C GLN A 737 22.07 -34.55 29.78
N SER A 738 23.38 -34.71 29.54
CA SER A 738 24.33 -33.59 29.52
C SER A 738 24.10 -32.59 28.39
N LEU A 739 23.36 -32.98 27.36
CA LEU A 739 23.10 -32.15 26.17
C LEU A 739 21.72 -31.49 26.21
N VAL A 740 20.81 -31.87 27.12
CA VAL A 740 19.42 -31.39 27.06
C VAL A 740 19.05 -30.56 28.29
N LYS A 741 18.68 -29.31 28.04
CA LYS A 741 18.01 -28.43 29.00
C LYS A 741 16.51 -28.45 28.73
N VAL A 742 15.71 -28.77 29.74
CA VAL A 742 14.24 -28.78 29.63
C VAL A 742 13.65 -27.75 30.59
N LEU A 743 12.77 -26.89 30.06
CA LEU A 743 12.02 -25.86 30.77
C LEU A 743 10.52 -26.10 30.49
N LYS A 744 9.74 -26.34 31.54
CA LYS A 744 8.30 -26.68 31.43
C LYS A 744 7.42 -25.72 32.23
N GLY A 745 6.17 -25.54 31.82
CA GLY A 745 5.18 -24.81 32.60
C GLY A 745 5.63 -23.37 32.86
N GLU A 746 5.62 -22.97 34.14
CA GLU A 746 6.04 -21.64 34.59
C GLU A 746 7.53 -21.34 34.33
N GLN A 747 8.36 -22.35 34.04
CA GLN A 747 9.79 -22.15 33.73
C GLN A 747 10.04 -21.84 32.25
N ALA A 748 9.08 -22.11 31.37
CA ALA A 748 9.23 -21.89 29.93
C ALA A 748 8.90 -20.44 29.57
N THR A 749 9.60 -19.49 30.19
CA THR A 749 9.35 -18.05 30.01
C THR A 749 10.00 -17.48 28.77
N GLU A 750 9.47 -16.36 28.28
CA GLU A 750 10.10 -15.54 27.24
C GLU A 750 11.54 -15.12 27.64
N GLN A 751 11.70 -14.71 28.89
CA GLN A 751 13.00 -14.34 29.43
C GLN A 751 13.98 -15.51 29.40
N ALA A 752 13.55 -16.70 29.82
CA ALA A 752 14.37 -17.91 29.78
C ALA A 752 14.70 -18.31 28.34
N PHE A 753 13.80 -18.07 27.39
CA PHE A 753 14.07 -18.27 25.97
C PHE A 753 15.20 -17.37 25.48
N LYS A 754 15.11 -16.06 25.74
CA LYS A 754 16.13 -15.07 25.39
C LYS A 754 17.47 -15.39 26.07
N GLU A 755 17.45 -15.82 27.32
CA GLU A 755 18.65 -16.20 28.07
C GLU A 755 19.33 -17.47 27.54
N GLU A 756 18.57 -18.47 27.08
CA GLU A 756 19.13 -19.71 26.53
C GLU A 756 19.48 -19.56 25.03
N TRP A 757 19.02 -18.51 24.36
CA TRP A 757 19.36 -18.23 22.97
C TRP A 757 20.88 -18.10 22.78
N GLY A 758 21.40 -18.74 21.73
CA GLY A 758 22.84 -18.79 21.46
C GLY A 758 23.66 -19.71 22.38
N LYS A 759 23.09 -20.28 23.45
CA LYS A 759 23.79 -21.27 24.30
C LYS A 759 23.65 -22.71 23.79
N HIS A 760 22.69 -22.94 22.89
CA HIS A 760 22.35 -24.26 22.36
C HIS A 760 22.33 -24.27 20.84
N GLU A 761 22.70 -25.39 20.21
CA GLU A 761 22.59 -25.52 18.75
C GLU A 761 21.16 -25.80 18.29
N ILE A 762 20.33 -26.44 19.13
CA ILE A 762 18.91 -26.64 18.86
C ILE A 762 18.05 -25.94 19.92
N ILE A 763 17.09 -25.15 19.45
CA ILE A 763 15.99 -24.64 20.27
C ILE A 763 14.69 -25.33 19.84
N HIS A 764 14.04 -26.02 20.78
CA HIS A 764 12.77 -26.71 20.56
C HIS A 764 11.67 -26.04 21.38
N VAL A 765 10.59 -25.62 20.72
CA VAL A 765 9.46 -24.93 21.36
C VAL A 765 8.18 -25.73 21.11
N ALA A 766 7.66 -26.37 22.16
CA ALA A 766 6.37 -27.05 22.19
C ALA A 766 5.35 -26.19 22.94
N ALA A 767 4.70 -25.28 22.21
CA ALA A 767 3.85 -24.23 22.77
C ALA A 767 2.69 -23.88 21.83
N HIS A 768 1.84 -22.94 22.24
CA HIS A 768 0.88 -22.33 21.32
C HIS A 768 1.59 -21.31 20.44
N GLY A 769 1.23 -21.30 19.17
CA GLY A 769 1.68 -20.35 18.18
C GLY A 769 0.52 -19.90 17.33
N LYS A 770 0.64 -18.70 16.78
CA LYS A 770 -0.27 -18.18 15.76
C LYS A 770 0.55 -17.32 14.82
N ALA A 771 0.41 -17.53 13.52
CA ALA A 771 0.91 -16.64 12.50
C ALA A 771 -0.25 -15.95 11.79
N SER A 772 -0.20 -14.62 11.74
CA SER A 772 -1.10 -13.79 10.94
C SER A 772 -0.38 -12.51 10.50
N PRO A 773 -0.84 -11.83 9.43
CA PRO A 773 -0.27 -10.56 8.99
C PRO A 773 -0.26 -9.50 10.08
N GLU A 774 -1.24 -9.54 10.99
CA GLU A 774 -1.41 -8.56 12.06
C GLU A 774 -0.61 -8.92 13.34
N GLU A 775 -0.50 -10.21 13.67
CA GLU A 775 0.21 -10.68 14.85
C GLU A 775 0.75 -12.10 14.61
N SER A 776 2.06 -12.25 14.69
CA SER A 776 2.74 -13.56 14.60
C SER A 776 3.55 -13.77 15.86
N VAL A 777 3.16 -14.78 16.63
CA VAL A 777 3.52 -14.93 18.05
C VAL A 777 3.70 -16.39 18.44
N LEU A 778 4.70 -16.64 19.30
CA LEU A 778 4.79 -17.83 20.14
C LEU A 778 4.47 -17.45 21.59
N TYR A 779 3.48 -18.13 22.17
CA TYR A 779 3.07 -17.87 23.55
C TYR A 779 3.95 -18.63 24.52
N LEU A 780 4.72 -17.89 25.30
CA LEU A 780 5.58 -18.37 26.38
C LEU A 780 5.03 -17.93 27.74
N ALA A 781 5.64 -18.41 28.83
CA ALA A 781 5.26 -17.98 30.17
C ALA A 781 5.77 -16.55 30.42
N LYS A 782 4.99 -15.77 31.16
CA LYS A 782 5.36 -14.39 31.47
C LYS A 782 6.60 -14.34 32.37
N GLY A 783 7.56 -13.49 32.04
CA GLY A 783 8.75 -13.22 32.86
C GLY A 783 8.48 -12.28 34.04
N ASN A 784 9.54 -11.96 34.79
CA ASN A 784 9.46 -11.07 35.96
C ASN A 784 9.68 -9.57 35.62
N SER A 785 10.03 -9.25 34.36
CA SER A 785 10.30 -7.90 33.88
C SER A 785 9.06 -7.25 33.25
N GLN A 786 9.03 -5.91 33.18
CA GLN A 786 7.95 -5.17 32.52
C GLN A 786 7.90 -5.36 31.00
N ASN A 787 9.01 -5.75 30.38
CA ASN A 787 9.14 -5.97 28.93
C ASN A 787 9.02 -7.45 28.53
N GLU A 788 8.70 -8.35 29.46
CA GLU A 788 8.56 -9.79 29.22
C GLU A 788 7.08 -10.15 29.36
N ASP A 789 6.32 -9.92 28.29
CA ASP A 789 4.87 -10.06 28.28
C ASP A 789 4.39 -11.51 28.06
N GLY A 790 5.34 -12.42 27.80
CA GLY A 790 5.07 -13.83 27.50
C GLY A 790 4.76 -14.07 26.03
N LYS A 791 5.02 -13.11 25.14
CA LYS A 791 4.82 -13.23 23.70
C LYS A 791 6.16 -13.04 23.01
N LEU A 792 6.68 -14.10 22.40
CA LEU A 792 7.81 -13.96 21.50
C LEU A 792 7.27 -13.58 20.11
N THR A 793 7.64 -12.40 19.64
CA THR A 793 7.14 -11.80 18.40
C THR A 793 8.30 -11.32 17.51
N GLN A 794 7.96 -10.67 16.41
CA GLN A 794 8.93 -10.10 15.49
C GLN A 794 9.80 -9.00 16.11
N ASP A 795 9.26 -8.26 17.07
CA ASP A 795 9.97 -7.16 17.73
C ASP A 795 11.14 -7.66 18.58
N ASP A 796 11.12 -8.94 18.96
CA ASP A 796 12.20 -9.60 19.70
C ASP A 796 13.34 -10.11 18.80
N MET A 797 13.09 -10.29 17.49
CA MET A 797 14.07 -10.90 16.59
C MET A 797 15.40 -10.14 16.45
N PRO A 798 15.44 -8.78 16.41
CA PRO A 798 16.70 -8.05 16.36
C PRO A 798 17.64 -8.37 17.52
N ASP A 799 17.11 -8.53 18.73
CA ASP A 799 17.89 -8.88 19.93
C ASP A 799 18.50 -10.28 19.83
N LEU A 800 17.83 -11.19 19.11
CA LEU A 800 18.30 -12.55 18.87
C LEU A 800 19.34 -12.65 17.74
N GLY A 801 19.34 -11.70 16.81
CA GLY A 801 20.20 -11.65 15.62
C GLY A 801 21.43 -10.75 15.72
N ASP A 802 21.72 -10.18 16.89
CA ASP A 802 22.86 -9.28 17.09
C ASP A 802 24.20 -10.03 17.04
N ASP A 803 24.95 -9.85 15.95
CA ASP A 803 26.30 -10.40 15.74
C ASP A 803 27.35 -9.89 16.76
N SER A 804 27.06 -8.81 17.51
CA SER A 804 27.93 -8.34 18.59
C SER A 804 27.88 -9.23 19.84
N ILE A 805 26.87 -10.10 19.92
CA ILE A 805 26.76 -11.13 20.96
C ILE A 805 27.56 -12.35 20.49
N GLU A 806 28.66 -12.68 21.18
CA GLU A 806 29.54 -13.84 20.85
C GLU A 806 28.80 -15.20 20.70
N SER A 807 27.53 -15.29 21.14
CA SER A 807 26.70 -16.49 21.09
C SER A 807 25.62 -16.52 19.97
N SER A 808 25.35 -15.44 19.24
CA SER A 808 24.25 -15.39 18.25
C SER A 808 24.40 -16.38 17.08
N GLY A 809 25.64 -16.76 16.73
CA GLY A 809 25.92 -17.73 15.65
C GLY A 809 25.82 -19.23 16.02
N LYS A 810 25.44 -19.58 17.26
CA LYS A 810 25.41 -20.98 17.72
C LYS A 810 24.13 -21.73 17.35
N VAL A 811 22.98 -21.07 17.26
CA VAL A 811 21.70 -21.73 16.98
C VAL A 811 21.68 -22.20 15.52
N GLN A 812 21.65 -23.52 15.31
CA GLN A 812 21.64 -24.16 14.00
C GLN A 812 20.24 -24.58 13.56
N LEU A 813 19.37 -24.91 14.53
CA LEU A 813 18.01 -25.36 14.27
C LEU A 813 17.02 -24.81 15.30
N VAL A 814 15.93 -24.22 14.81
CA VAL A 814 14.75 -23.90 15.61
C VAL A 814 13.60 -24.83 15.22
N VAL A 815 13.07 -25.59 16.19
CA VAL A 815 11.92 -26.49 15.99
C VAL A 815 10.70 -25.86 16.64
N LEU A 816 9.75 -25.40 15.82
CA LEU A 816 8.50 -24.77 16.26
C LEU A 816 7.38 -25.81 16.27
N SER A 817 7.33 -26.61 17.33
CA SER A 817 6.29 -27.60 17.61
C SER A 817 5.01 -26.91 18.16
N ALA A 818 4.46 -26.02 17.34
CA ALA A 818 3.30 -25.18 17.63
C ALA A 818 2.39 -25.12 16.39
N CYS A 819 1.14 -24.69 16.55
CA CYS A 819 0.19 -24.58 15.44
C CYS A 819 0.53 -23.41 14.50
N GLU A 820 0.38 -23.63 13.19
CA GLU A 820 0.44 -22.60 12.13
C GLU A 820 1.67 -21.68 12.23
N THR A 821 2.86 -22.26 12.41
CA THR A 821 4.09 -21.47 12.59
C THR A 821 4.87 -21.19 11.30
N ALA A 822 4.61 -21.92 10.23
CA ALA A 822 5.26 -21.74 8.94
C ALA A 822 4.46 -20.87 7.96
N VAL A 823 3.15 -20.71 8.17
CA VAL A 823 2.26 -19.97 7.28
C VAL A 823 1.12 -19.29 8.06
N ASP A 824 0.51 -18.27 7.48
CA ASP A 824 -0.69 -17.63 8.05
C ASP A 824 -1.90 -18.57 8.15
N SER A 825 -2.63 -18.42 9.25
CA SER A 825 -3.95 -18.98 9.57
C SER A 825 -5.10 -18.63 8.61
N ASN A 826 -5.07 -17.49 7.89
CA ASN A 826 -6.26 -16.94 7.17
C ASN A 826 -6.38 -17.23 5.65
N VAL A 827 -5.58 -18.14 5.10
CA VAL A 827 -5.54 -18.47 3.65
C VAL A 827 -6.89 -18.80 3.02
N THR A 828 -7.80 -19.42 3.77
CA THR A 828 -9.09 -19.89 3.23
C THR A 828 -10.06 -18.75 2.91
N ASN A 829 -9.78 -17.54 3.39
CA ASN A 829 -10.61 -16.36 3.17
C ASN A 829 -9.94 -15.30 2.29
N ALA A 830 -8.70 -15.53 1.82
CA ALA A 830 -8.01 -14.60 0.93
C ALA A 830 -8.66 -14.65 -0.47
N PRO A 831 -9.31 -13.57 -0.94
CA PRO A 831 -9.87 -13.53 -2.29
C PRO A 831 -8.79 -13.74 -3.36
N MET A 832 -9.18 -14.34 -4.50
CA MET A 832 -8.31 -14.48 -5.67
C MET A 832 -7.73 -13.11 -6.06
N GLY A 833 -6.41 -12.99 -6.11
CA GLY A 833 -5.72 -11.77 -6.53
C GLY A 833 -5.02 -11.03 -5.39
N GLU A 834 -5.37 -11.28 -4.12
CA GLU A 834 -4.55 -10.82 -3.00
C GLU A 834 -3.19 -11.50 -3.03
N SER A 835 -2.12 -10.72 -2.85
CA SER A 835 -0.75 -11.23 -2.85
C SER A 835 -0.51 -12.12 -1.63
N VAL A 836 -0.77 -13.42 -1.78
CA VAL A 836 -0.54 -14.47 -0.75
C VAL A 836 0.94 -14.63 -0.45
N ALA A 837 1.82 -14.01 -1.24
CA ALA A 837 3.22 -13.79 -0.88
C ALA A 837 3.39 -13.13 0.50
N LYS A 838 2.49 -12.24 0.95
CA LYS A 838 2.55 -11.64 2.30
C LYS A 838 2.13 -12.65 3.40
N LEU A 839 1.10 -13.45 3.11
CA LEU A 839 0.54 -14.46 4.04
C LEU A 839 1.52 -15.64 4.27
N GLY A 840 2.32 -15.99 3.26
CA GLY A 840 3.38 -16.99 3.38
C GLY A 840 4.61 -16.51 4.17
N LEU A 841 4.81 -15.20 4.29
CA LEU A 841 5.92 -14.59 5.05
C LEU A 841 5.56 -14.30 6.52
N ALA A 842 4.28 -14.42 6.89
CA ALA A 842 3.82 -14.18 8.26
C ALA A 842 4.25 -15.27 9.25
N GLY A 843 4.67 -16.45 8.79
CA GLY A 843 5.08 -17.54 9.68
C GLY A 843 6.21 -17.13 10.64
N MET A 844 6.14 -17.55 11.91
CA MET A 844 7.25 -17.46 12.87
C MET A 844 8.57 -18.02 12.32
N VAL A 845 8.50 -19.03 11.45
CA VAL A 845 9.70 -19.55 10.76
C VAL A 845 10.43 -18.47 9.96
N HIS A 846 9.69 -17.57 9.33
CA HIS A 846 10.25 -16.45 8.58
C HIS A 846 10.92 -15.44 9.52
N GLN A 847 10.31 -15.15 10.67
CA GLN A 847 10.88 -14.25 11.68
C GLN A 847 12.25 -14.76 12.17
N PHE A 848 12.36 -16.05 12.48
CA PHE A 848 13.65 -16.68 12.82
C PHE A 848 14.64 -16.77 11.64
N ALA A 849 14.21 -16.55 10.39
CA ALA A 849 15.17 -16.43 9.30
C ALA A 849 15.96 -15.12 9.39
N SER A 850 15.33 -14.04 9.86
CA SER A 850 15.99 -12.75 10.05
C SER A 850 17.09 -12.76 11.12
N THR A 851 17.08 -13.75 12.02
CA THR A 851 18.12 -13.92 13.06
C THR A 851 19.33 -14.71 12.55
N GLY A 852 19.34 -15.13 11.28
CA GLY A 852 20.46 -15.85 10.67
C GLY A 852 20.49 -17.35 10.95
N VAL A 853 19.47 -17.91 11.62
CA VAL A 853 19.39 -19.35 11.89
C VAL A 853 19.33 -20.14 10.56
N PRO A 854 20.26 -21.09 10.31
CA PRO A 854 20.34 -21.81 9.05
C PRO A 854 19.11 -22.66 8.73
N SER A 855 18.57 -23.37 9.74
CA SER A 855 17.50 -24.35 9.55
C SER A 855 16.37 -24.21 10.55
N LYS A 856 15.15 -24.50 10.11
CA LYS A 856 13.94 -24.38 10.93
C LYS A 856 12.93 -25.48 10.58
N ILE A 857 12.12 -25.88 11.56
CA ILE A 857 10.93 -26.72 11.34
C ILE A 857 9.71 -25.96 11.84
N GLY A 858 8.67 -25.87 11.03
CA GLY A 858 7.41 -25.24 11.40
C GLY A 858 6.21 -25.90 10.74
N SER A 859 5.02 -25.54 11.21
CA SER A 859 3.76 -26.19 10.84
C SER A 859 2.93 -25.39 9.85
N LEU A 860 2.29 -26.08 8.90
CA LEU A 860 1.46 -25.50 7.84
C LEU A 860 -0.04 -25.38 8.18
N TRP A 861 -0.47 -26.00 9.29
CA TRP A 861 -1.84 -26.02 9.79
C TRP A 861 -1.90 -26.34 11.30
N GLU A 862 -3.09 -26.30 11.89
CA GLU A 862 -3.33 -26.76 13.26
C GLU A 862 -3.04 -28.26 13.39
N VAL A 863 -1.93 -28.60 14.06
CA VAL A 863 -1.44 -29.98 14.18
C VAL A 863 -2.03 -30.69 15.40
N ASN A 864 -2.17 -32.02 15.31
CA ASN A 864 -2.66 -32.81 16.42
C ASN A 864 -1.58 -33.03 17.50
N ASP A 865 -1.80 -32.50 18.70
CA ASP A 865 -0.89 -32.58 19.86
C ASP A 865 -0.34 -34.01 20.11
N ALA A 866 -1.17 -35.05 20.02
CA ALA A 866 -0.73 -36.42 20.27
C ALA A 866 0.21 -36.97 19.18
N SER A 867 -0.07 -36.72 17.90
CA SER A 867 0.80 -37.14 16.81
C SER A 867 2.09 -36.33 16.75
N THR A 868 2.02 -35.03 17.05
CA THR A 868 3.19 -34.14 17.11
C THR A 868 4.20 -34.64 18.14
N SER A 869 3.74 -35.01 19.34
CA SER A 869 4.57 -35.62 20.38
C SER A 869 5.24 -36.94 19.96
N VAL A 870 4.64 -37.68 19.02
CA VAL A 870 5.25 -38.89 18.43
C VAL A 870 6.29 -38.50 17.39
N LEU A 871 5.93 -37.66 16.42
CA LEU A 871 6.82 -37.22 15.35
C LEU A 871 8.11 -36.58 15.89
N MET A 872 7.97 -35.61 16.80
CA MET A 872 9.11 -34.91 17.40
C MET A 872 9.93 -35.85 18.29
N GLY A 873 9.27 -36.70 19.10
CA GLY A 873 9.96 -37.69 19.92
C GLY A 873 10.80 -38.68 19.08
N ASP A 874 10.24 -39.21 17.98
CA ASP A 874 10.95 -40.10 17.08
C ASP A 874 12.08 -39.39 16.32
N MET A 875 11.92 -38.11 15.96
CA MET A 875 13.01 -37.31 15.37
C MET A 875 14.24 -37.31 16.30
N TYR A 876 14.07 -36.96 17.59
CA TYR A 876 15.20 -36.93 18.53
C TYR A 876 15.74 -38.33 18.87
N LYS A 877 14.89 -39.36 18.86
CA LYS A 877 15.33 -40.76 18.92
C LYS A 877 16.24 -41.14 17.76
N PHE A 878 15.94 -40.70 16.55
CA PHE A 878 16.80 -40.93 15.38
C PHE A 878 18.08 -40.11 15.43
N ILE A 879 18.05 -38.90 16.00
CA ILE A 879 19.26 -38.10 16.27
C ILE A 879 20.21 -38.86 17.23
N GLY A 880 19.68 -39.38 18.34
CA GLY A 880 20.46 -40.05 19.40
C GLY A 880 20.89 -41.49 19.12
N LYS A 881 20.55 -42.08 17.97
CA LYS A 881 20.73 -43.52 17.70
C LYS A 881 22.17 -43.89 17.31
N GLN A 882 22.81 -44.74 18.12
CA GLN A 882 24.01 -45.54 17.80
C GLN A 882 25.31 -44.79 17.41
N GLY A 883 25.91 -44.05 18.35
CA GLY A 883 27.35 -43.73 18.33
C GLY A 883 27.86 -42.77 17.24
N LYS A 884 26.98 -42.32 16.32
CA LYS A 884 27.17 -41.18 15.41
C LYS A 884 25.83 -40.45 15.31
N MET A 885 25.77 -39.20 15.75
CA MET A 885 24.53 -38.42 15.66
C MET A 885 24.13 -38.22 14.21
N LYS A 886 22.86 -38.47 13.91
CA LYS A 886 22.28 -38.26 12.59
C LYS A 886 21.95 -36.77 12.42
N VAL A 887 22.16 -36.24 11.22
CA VAL A 887 21.81 -34.85 10.90
C VAL A 887 20.30 -34.62 11.09
N PRO A 888 19.87 -33.48 11.66
CA PRO A 888 18.48 -33.26 12.07
C PRO A 888 17.45 -33.48 10.97
N TYR A 889 17.76 -33.06 9.74
CA TYR A 889 16.87 -33.27 8.59
C TYR A 889 16.59 -34.76 8.36
N ASP A 890 17.64 -35.59 8.27
CA ASP A 890 17.45 -36.99 7.97
C ASP A 890 16.75 -37.73 9.13
N ALA A 891 16.91 -37.24 10.37
CA ALA A 891 16.20 -37.77 11.53
C ALA A 891 14.71 -37.39 11.52
N PHE A 892 14.38 -36.16 11.12
CA PHE A 892 13.01 -35.71 10.91
C PHE A 892 12.33 -36.51 9.80
N ARG A 893 13.02 -36.70 8.67
CA ARG A 893 12.54 -37.55 7.56
C ARG A 893 12.31 -38.98 8.00
N ASP A 894 13.22 -39.59 8.75
CA ASP A 894 13.02 -40.95 9.27
C ASP A 894 11.79 -41.06 10.18
N ALA A 895 11.52 -40.02 11.00
CA ALA A 895 10.31 -39.97 11.81
C ALA A 895 9.03 -39.90 10.96
N GLN A 896 9.02 -39.08 9.89
CA GLN A 896 7.93 -39.07 8.92
C GLN A 896 7.74 -40.44 8.25
N LEU A 897 8.83 -41.09 7.81
CA LEU A 897 8.79 -42.41 7.19
C LEU A 897 8.32 -43.50 8.15
N GLU A 898 8.65 -43.41 9.43
CA GLU A 898 8.17 -44.35 10.45
C GLU A 898 6.66 -44.23 10.64
N MET A 899 6.11 -43.00 10.68
CA MET A 899 4.66 -42.76 10.73
C MET A 899 3.94 -43.28 9.49
N ILE A 900 4.54 -43.11 8.30
CA ILE A 900 4.01 -43.65 7.03
C ILE A 900 3.98 -45.19 7.07
N LYS A 901 5.06 -45.83 7.53
CA LYS A 901 5.20 -47.31 7.58
C LYS A 901 4.33 -47.97 8.66
N GLY A 902 4.12 -47.31 9.80
CA GLY A 902 3.42 -47.88 10.95
C GLY A 902 1.98 -48.32 10.68
N GLY A 903 1.33 -47.77 9.63
CA GLY A 903 -0.05 -48.07 9.26
C GLY A 903 -1.10 -47.52 10.25
N GLY A 904 -2.37 -47.43 9.81
CA GLY A 904 -3.47 -46.91 10.64
C GLY A 904 -3.62 -45.39 10.62
N ILE A 905 -4.29 -44.82 11.63
CA ILE A 905 -4.62 -43.38 11.73
C ILE A 905 -3.39 -42.47 11.45
N PRO A 906 -2.19 -42.70 12.02
CA PRO A 906 -1.01 -41.83 11.82
C PRO A 906 -0.41 -41.82 10.40
N SER A 907 -0.83 -42.72 9.50
CA SER A 907 -0.31 -42.77 8.12
C SER A 907 -0.90 -41.69 7.20
N HIS A 908 -2.01 -41.05 7.61
CA HIS A 908 -2.60 -39.95 6.87
C HIS A 908 -1.66 -38.71 6.90
N PRO A 909 -1.43 -38.02 5.76
CA PRO A 909 -0.54 -36.85 5.68
C PRO A 909 -0.83 -35.75 6.69
N PHE A 910 -2.09 -35.60 7.13
CA PHE A 910 -2.49 -34.72 8.24
C PHE A 910 -1.55 -34.80 9.46
N TYR A 911 -1.05 -35.99 9.79
CA TYR A 911 -0.26 -36.23 11.01
C TYR A 911 1.24 -36.00 10.87
N TRP A 912 1.80 -36.08 9.65
CA TRP A 912 3.26 -36.06 9.44
C TRP A 912 3.74 -35.03 8.43
N ALA A 913 2.88 -34.61 7.49
CA ALA A 913 3.17 -33.57 6.50
C ALA A 913 2.78 -32.16 6.97
N GLY A 914 2.22 -32.05 8.18
CA GLY A 914 1.88 -30.77 8.79
C GLY A 914 3.11 -29.96 9.20
N PHE A 915 4.26 -30.60 9.34
CA PHE A 915 5.55 -29.95 9.60
C PHE A 915 6.45 -30.07 8.39
N VAL A 916 7.10 -28.97 8.03
CA VAL A 916 8.06 -28.92 6.92
C VAL A 916 9.40 -28.35 7.38
N TYR A 917 10.48 -28.74 6.70
CA TYR A 917 11.84 -28.32 7.04
C TYR A 917 12.34 -27.24 6.09
N PHE A 918 12.78 -26.12 6.64
CA PHE A 918 13.34 -24.99 5.90
C PHE A 918 14.84 -24.87 6.12
N GLY A 919 15.60 -24.59 5.06
CA GLY A 919 17.04 -24.36 5.12
C GLY A 919 17.87 -25.50 4.56
N VAL A 920 19.07 -25.69 5.11
CA VAL A 920 20.05 -26.66 4.60
C VAL A 920 19.90 -28.02 5.32
N PRO A 921 19.84 -29.16 4.60
CA PRO A 921 19.68 -30.48 5.23
C PRO A 921 20.91 -31.04 5.96
N GLN A 922 22.06 -30.37 5.87
CA GLN A 922 23.40 -30.88 6.22
C GLN A 922 23.82 -30.58 7.64
#